data_AF-A0A8S4A4N6-F1
#
_entry.id   AF-A0A8S4A4N6-F1
#
_cell.length_a   1.000
_cell.length_b   1.000
_cell.length_c   1.000
_cell.angle_alpha   90.00
_cell.angle_beta   90.00
_cell.angle_gamma   90.00
#
_symmetry.space_group_name_H-M   'P 1'
#
loop_
_entity.id
_entity.type
_entity.pdbx_description
1 polymer ?
#
loop_
_entity_poly.entity_id
_entity_poly.type
_entity_poly.pdbx_seq_one_letter_code
_entity_poly.pdbx_strand_id
1 'polypeptide(L)'
;MRVTFILVMFLYCVSSKKSRANAKANVQANVKANTQANVKANTQANVKANTQANVKANTQVSNPEIEQLRKLVASLSKQVMMQQLHVEEKSRSEGNSGIKLVRGVGKGQKNYDSNSHLYPSAFAIHDHSNYDRTIGIGEICAVLNGVDFRTRHNDYKLVMPSQTSSIYHATEDIPFPDVPPEVLNKKTVEEQVAEMKEWFKAFNDQDRSSRDYTKYFKPVLCYLEGTWTLDKELEEPFPSDRHYLEAKSWDELHEKNRFTTYTGTKARLENVAYLPTTIMSVNMTTGEAQYAQWNYRILCHPIGYDIPLHFFQQEDDLSFRVRTSQTLTQTAKTRAARYKLFDPSRKTSYQILDSIFAEIPGKDNYGSNLTFTTFAEDMFDTGFSDNTHLLNTGYYHRAYKSFRSGAGGIAYTALGFNDDNLWVSQTTQPRVASIETDNCFKVLNKFGKLATRCNRGEIRVSYAIPLEVIFLTPLLTWNPYNIVFHDDPDTAIKDDRTGSKEKPLNGIDKSHYYMTPMEFFTGPRDMSDPADTVKTYIYVLAPDGEAKKVSSSGTRISIPEIGRSDPIRVRYPIAPVHYEGSSVWKELTALKDREDNSGVPSSVVFEMSITVQDPPGEHSHEFKLNYEEFSLLIAEEEVQVVTSEAQEHAHELTIVFDPKTKSFKYTSCDNDRICFDGHPTLVTLITQNDFTRSAIL
;
A
#
# COMPACT_ATOMS: atom_id res chain seq x y z
N MET A 1 128.60 11.50 48.69
CA MET A 1 127.28 11.51 49.37
C MET A 1 126.20 12.17 48.49
N ARG A 2 126.07 11.81 47.20
CA ARG A 2 125.11 12.41 46.23
C ARG A 2 124.26 11.37 45.44
N VAL A 3 124.46 10.07 45.66
CA VAL A 3 123.80 8.99 44.90
C VAL A 3 122.60 8.38 45.65
N THR A 4 122.56 8.46 46.99
CA THR A 4 121.51 7.83 47.81
C THR A 4 120.20 8.64 47.87
N PHE A 5 120.25 9.97 47.71
CA PHE A 5 119.07 10.85 47.82
C PHE A 5 118.17 10.78 46.57
N ILE A 6 118.75 10.54 45.40
CA ILE A 6 118.01 10.44 44.13
C ILE A 6 117.21 9.13 44.07
N LEU A 7 117.76 8.03 44.59
CA LEU A 7 117.09 6.72 44.57
C LEU A 7 115.84 6.69 45.47
N VAL A 8 115.89 7.31 46.65
CA VAL A 8 114.76 7.37 47.60
C VAL A 8 113.62 8.24 47.06
N MET A 9 113.93 9.39 46.44
CA MET A 9 112.92 10.23 45.78
C MET A 9 112.28 9.54 44.58
N PHE A 10 113.05 8.77 43.79
CA PHE A 10 112.50 8.02 42.66
C PHE A 10 111.55 6.90 43.11
N LEU A 11 111.92 6.14 44.14
CA LEU A 11 111.09 5.08 44.72
C LEU A 11 109.81 5.62 45.37
N TYR A 12 109.88 6.76 46.06
CA TYR A 12 108.70 7.40 46.65
C TYR A 12 107.74 7.97 45.59
N CYS A 13 108.29 8.56 44.51
CA CYS A 13 107.48 9.09 43.42
C CYS A 13 106.82 7.97 42.59
N VAL A 14 107.51 6.85 42.36
CA VAL A 14 106.95 5.68 41.68
C VAL A 14 105.87 4.99 42.55
N SER A 15 106.11 4.84 43.86
CA SER A 15 105.11 4.30 44.80
C SER A 15 103.85 5.17 44.89
N SER A 16 104.02 6.49 44.98
CA SER A 16 102.94 7.49 45.00
C SER A 16 102.12 7.52 43.69
N LYS A 17 102.78 7.40 42.53
CA LYS A 17 102.07 7.30 41.24
C LYS A 17 101.31 5.98 41.11
N LYS A 18 101.87 4.87 41.61
CA LYS A 18 101.22 3.55 41.59
C LYS A 18 100.01 3.48 42.54
N SER A 19 100.09 4.11 43.72
CA SER A 19 98.97 4.19 44.65
C SER A 19 97.85 5.09 44.14
N ARG A 20 98.15 6.24 43.53
CA ARG A 20 97.15 7.10 42.87
C ARG A 20 96.50 6.43 41.66
N ALA A 21 97.27 5.71 40.84
CA ALA A 21 96.74 4.96 39.71
C ALA A 21 95.80 3.84 40.17
N ASN A 22 96.17 3.08 41.21
CA ASN A 22 95.31 2.06 41.79
C ASN A 22 94.04 2.65 42.41
N ALA A 23 94.15 3.75 43.18
CA ALA A 23 92.97 4.40 43.77
C ALA A 23 92.00 4.90 42.68
N LYS A 24 92.53 5.52 41.61
CA LYS A 24 91.72 6.02 40.49
C LYS A 24 91.07 4.87 39.72
N ALA A 25 91.80 3.80 39.44
CA ALA A 25 91.27 2.61 38.78
C ALA A 25 90.18 1.91 39.63
N ASN A 26 90.37 1.82 40.95
CA ASN A 26 89.42 1.16 41.84
C ASN A 26 88.13 1.98 41.99
N VAL A 27 88.24 3.31 42.10
CA VAL A 27 87.06 4.21 42.09
C VAL A 27 86.33 4.12 40.77
N GLN A 28 87.04 4.15 39.64
CA GLN A 28 86.42 4.11 38.31
C GLN A 28 85.74 2.75 38.05
N ALA A 29 86.35 1.65 38.49
CA ALA A 29 85.79 0.31 38.40
C ALA A 29 84.54 0.17 39.30
N ASN A 30 84.60 0.61 40.56
CA ASN A 30 83.45 0.54 41.47
C ASN A 30 82.31 1.45 41.04
N VAL A 31 82.59 2.66 40.56
CA VAL A 31 81.55 3.56 40.01
C VAL A 31 80.93 2.91 38.77
N LYS A 32 81.72 2.42 37.83
CA LYS A 32 81.17 1.80 36.61
C LYS A 32 80.36 0.55 36.92
N ALA A 33 80.84 -0.31 37.82
CA ALA A 33 80.15 -1.53 38.23
C ALA A 33 78.86 -1.22 39.00
N ASN A 34 78.88 -0.33 40.00
CA ASN A 34 77.69 0.03 40.76
C ASN A 34 76.68 0.82 39.93
N THR A 35 77.13 1.73 39.06
CA THR A 35 76.23 2.45 38.15
C THR A 35 75.60 1.49 37.14
N GLN A 36 76.36 0.59 36.51
CA GLN A 36 75.77 -0.38 35.58
C GLN A 36 74.82 -1.36 36.27
N ALA A 37 75.20 -1.87 37.46
CA ALA A 37 74.37 -2.79 38.21
C ALA A 37 73.07 -2.10 38.68
N ASN A 38 73.15 -0.92 39.28
CA ASN A 38 71.98 -0.20 39.78
C ASN A 38 71.09 0.31 38.65
N VAL A 39 71.65 0.82 37.55
CA VAL A 39 70.85 1.25 36.40
C VAL A 39 70.16 0.04 35.77
N LYS A 40 70.88 -1.06 35.51
CA LYS A 40 70.27 -2.26 34.91
C LYS A 40 69.20 -2.87 35.81
N ALA A 41 69.47 -3.01 37.10
CA ALA A 41 68.52 -3.57 38.06
C ALA A 41 67.30 -2.68 38.27
N ASN A 42 67.47 -1.37 38.52
CA ASN A 42 66.35 -0.47 38.74
C ASN A 42 65.55 -0.21 37.47
N THR A 43 66.20 -0.07 36.30
CA THR A 43 65.47 0.10 35.04
C THR A 43 64.70 -1.16 34.68
N GLN A 44 65.28 -2.36 34.78
CA GLN A 44 64.53 -3.59 34.49
C GLN A 44 63.39 -3.83 35.49
N ALA A 45 63.63 -3.62 36.78
CA ALA A 45 62.62 -3.81 37.81
C ALA A 45 61.48 -2.79 37.67
N ASN A 46 61.78 -1.50 37.53
CA ASN A 46 60.75 -0.46 37.42
C ASN A 46 60.00 -0.53 36.09
N VAL A 47 60.67 -0.80 34.97
CA VAL A 47 59.98 -0.95 33.68
C VAL A 47 59.07 -2.17 33.73
N LYS A 48 59.56 -3.33 34.20
CA LYS A 48 58.72 -4.54 34.27
C LYS A 48 57.54 -4.37 35.23
N ALA A 49 57.75 -3.78 36.40
CA ALA A 49 56.70 -3.55 37.38
C ALA A 49 55.67 -2.52 36.87
N ASN A 50 56.11 -1.38 36.33
CA ASN A 50 55.19 -0.35 35.83
C ASN A 50 54.47 -0.82 34.55
N THR A 51 55.14 -1.53 33.64
CA THR A 51 54.47 -2.09 32.46
C THR A 51 53.44 -3.14 32.87
N GLN A 52 53.75 -4.06 33.80
CA GLN A 52 52.78 -5.04 34.28
C GLN A 52 51.62 -4.38 35.03
N ALA A 53 51.89 -3.40 35.88
CA ALA A 53 50.86 -2.67 36.62
C ALA A 53 49.96 -1.86 35.68
N ASN A 54 50.53 -1.12 34.71
CA ASN A 54 49.76 -0.33 33.76
C ASN A 54 48.99 -1.20 32.77
N VAL A 55 49.56 -2.30 32.28
CA VAL A 55 48.84 -3.25 31.43
C VAL A 55 47.69 -3.89 32.21
N LYS A 56 47.92 -4.34 33.45
CA LYS A 56 46.89 -4.95 34.29
C LYS A 56 45.79 -3.95 34.65
N ALA A 57 46.15 -2.73 35.02
CA ALA A 57 45.20 -1.67 35.34
C ALA A 57 44.38 -1.27 34.10
N ASN A 58 45.02 -1.02 32.95
CA ASN A 58 44.29 -0.64 31.73
C ASN A 58 43.41 -1.78 31.20
N THR A 59 43.86 -3.04 31.28
CA THR A 59 43.05 -4.22 30.87
C THR A 59 41.89 -4.49 31.83
N GLN A 60 42.06 -4.19 33.13
CA GLN A 60 41.00 -4.34 34.13
C GLN A 60 40.02 -3.17 34.15
N VAL A 61 40.38 -1.98 33.68
CA VAL A 61 39.47 -0.83 33.54
C VAL A 61 38.72 -0.89 32.21
N SER A 62 39.35 -1.33 31.11
CA SER A 62 38.69 -1.42 29.80
C SER A 62 37.61 -2.49 29.73
N ASN A 63 37.75 -3.62 30.43
CA ASN A 63 36.82 -4.75 30.28
C ASN A 63 35.48 -4.59 31.01
N PRO A 64 35.40 -4.12 32.27
CA PRO A 64 34.14 -3.93 32.98
C PRO A 64 33.30 -2.80 32.40
N GLU A 65 33.93 -1.70 31.98
CA GLU A 65 33.24 -0.56 31.37
C GLU A 65 32.65 -0.93 30.00
N ILE A 66 33.40 -1.64 29.15
CA ILE A 66 32.89 -2.16 27.87
C ILE A 66 31.75 -3.16 28.10
N GLU A 67 31.86 -4.03 29.11
CA GLU A 67 30.80 -4.98 29.44
C GLU A 67 29.55 -4.27 29.98
N GLN A 68 29.72 -3.22 30.79
CA GLN A 68 28.61 -2.38 31.25
C GLN A 68 27.95 -1.63 30.10
N LEU A 69 28.74 -1.07 29.18
CA LEU A 69 28.23 -0.42 27.97
C LEU A 69 27.48 -1.41 27.07
N ARG A 70 27.99 -2.63 26.86
CA ARG A 70 27.28 -3.68 26.11
C ARG A 70 25.94 -4.03 26.74
N LYS A 71 25.89 -4.18 28.06
CA LYS A 71 24.63 -4.43 28.78
C LYS A 71 23.66 -3.26 28.65
N LEU A 72 24.15 -2.02 28.76
CA LEU A 72 23.33 -0.82 28.58
C LEU A 72 22.77 -0.73 27.16
N VAL A 73 23.59 -0.96 26.13
CA VAL A 73 23.16 -1.00 24.72
C VAL A 73 22.13 -2.11 24.51
N ALA A 74 22.40 -3.33 24.99
CA ALA A 74 21.44 -4.45 24.90
C ALA A 74 20.09 -4.12 25.56
N SER A 75 20.13 -3.47 26.73
CA SER A 75 18.93 -3.09 27.48
C SER A 75 18.16 -1.98 26.76
N LEU A 76 18.87 -1.00 26.19
CA LEU A 76 18.27 0.08 25.39
C LEU A 76 17.68 -0.47 24.09
N SER A 77 18.38 -1.33 23.36
CA SER A 77 17.87 -1.97 22.14
C SER A 77 16.63 -2.81 22.44
N LYS A 78 16.61 -3.54 23.57
CA LYS A 78 15.43 -4.27 24.02
C LYS A 78 14.28 -3.32 24.37
N GLN A 79 14.56 -2.18 25.02
CA GLN A 79 13.54 -1.19 25.31
C GLN A 79 12.94 -0.59 24.03
N VAL A 80 13.77 -0.29 23.02
CA VAL A 80 13.31 0.19 21.70
C VAL A 80 12.45 -0.86 21.00
N MET A 81 12.88 -2.12 21.02
CA MET A 81 12.08 -3.26 20.51
C MET A 81 10.71 -3.32 21.18
N MET A 82 10.64 -3.19 22.51
CA MET A 82 9.37 -3.20 23.23
C MET A 82 8.52 -1.95 22.98
N GLN A 83 9.13 -0.79 22.73
CA GLN A 83 8.42 0.42 22.32
C GLN A 83 7.78 0.26 20.93
N GLN A 84 8.50 -0.35 19.99
CA GLN A 84 7.95 -0.65 18.67
C GLN A 84 6.75 -1.62 18.78
N LEU A 85 6.89 -2.70 19.58
CA LEU A 85 5.78 -3.61 19.85
C LEU A 85 4.59 -2.91 20.52
N HIS A 86 4.85 -1.95 21.43
CA HIS A 86 3.78 -1.16 22.04
C HIS A 86 3.03 -0.30 21.02
N VAL A 87 3.73 0.30 20.05
CA VAL A 87 3.08 1.05 18.95
C VAL A 87 2.22 0.11 18.10
N GLU A 88 2.74 -1.07 17.76
CA GLU A 88 1.96 -2.06 16.99
C GLU A 88 0.74 -2.56 17.78
N GLU A 89 0.89 -2.81 19.08
CA GLU A 89 -0.21 -3.25 19.94
C GLU A 89 -1.26 -2.18 20.11
N LYS A 90 -0.83 -0.92 20.20
CA LYS A 90 -1.73 0.23 20.14
C LYS A 90 -2.52 0.17 18.83
N SER A 91 -1.86 0.12 17.67
CA SER A 91 -2.56 0.03 16.37
C SER A 91 -3.51 -1.18 16.27
N ARG A 92 -3.18 -2.35 16.86
CA ARG A 92 -4.10 -3.52 16.93
C ARG A 92 -5.33 -3.25 17.80
N SER A 93 -5.15 -2.55 18.92
CA SER A 93 -6.25 -2.21 19.83
C SER A 93 -7.17 -1.12 19.30
N GLU A 94 -6.66 -0.28 18.40
CA GLU A 94 -7.35 0.84 17.76
C GLU A 94 -8.25 0.38 16.59
N GLY A 95 -7.90 -0.73 15.92
CA GLY A 95 -8.78 -1.34 14.92
C GLY A 95 -8.15 -2.49 14.14
N ASN A 96 -9.00 -3.21 13.41
CA ASN A 96 -8.61 -4.32 12.53
C ASN A 96 -7.73 -3.84 11.35
N SER A 97 -7.00 -4.77 10.74
CA SER A 97 -6.19 -4.51 9.55
C SER A 97 -7.02 -3.99 8.39
N GLY A 98 -6.41 -3.14 7.56
CA GLY A 98 -7.09 -2.51 6.43
C GLY A 98 -6.39 -1.27 5.90
N ILE A 99 -7.01 -0.64 4.90
CA ILE A 99 -6.56 0.62 4.31
C ILE A 99 -6.97 1.78 5.22
N LYS A 100 -6.03 2.67 5.51
CA LYS A 100 -6.21 3.79 6.43
C LYS A 100 -6.55 5.09 5.70
N LEU A 101 -5.79 5.40 4.65
CA LEU A 101 -6.01 6.58 3.81
C LEU A 101 -5.33 6.43 2.45
N VAL A 102 -5.85 7.15 1.47
CA VAL A 102 -5.19 7.44 0.20
C VAL A 102 -4.53 8.81 0.26
N ARG A 103 -3.69 9.11 -0.72
CA ARG A 103 -3.11 10.45 -0.86
C ARG A 103 -4.18 11.55 -0.81
N GLY A 104 -3.95 12.55 0.04
CA GLY A 104 -4.82 13.70 0.19
C GLY A 104 -4.56 14.78 -0.86
N VAL A 105 -5.58 15.10 -1.67
CA VAL A 105 -5.57 16.23 -2.61
C VAL A 105 -6.71 17.22 -2.34
N GLY A 106 -7.87 16.73 -1.89
CA GLY A 106 -9.01 17.52 -1.48
C GLY A 106 -8.86 18.07 -0.06
N LYS A 107 -9.25 19.33 0.09
CA LYS A 107 -9.41 20.03 1.36
C LYS A 107 -10.75 20.75 1.33
N GLY A 108 -11.32 21.02 2.50
CA GLY A 108 -12.52 21.82 2.63
C GLY A 108 -12.78 22.16 4.08
N GLN A 109 -13.86 22.89 4.33
CA GLN A 109 -14.23 23.38 5.65
C GLN A 109 -14.74 22.27 6.56
N LYS A 110 -15.31 21.21 5.98
CA LYS A 110 -15.85 20.07 6.72
C LYS A 110 -14.86 18.91 6.71
N ASN A 111 -14.86 18.14 7.78
CA ASN A 111 -13.96 16.99 7.91
C ASN A 111 -14.14 15.96 6.78
N TYR A 112 -15.37 15.81 6.26
CA TYR A 112 -15.68 14.93 5.13
C TYR A 112 -15.23 15.45 3.75
N ASP A 113 -14.78 16.70 3.65
CA ASP A 113 -14.24 17.25 2.39
C ASP A 113 -12.80 16.80 2.12
N SER A 114 -12.07 16.44 3.19
CA SER A 114 -10.72 15.90 3.08
C SER A 114 -10.72 14.44 2.64
N ASN A 115 -9.69 14.01 1.91
CA ASN A 115 -9.55 12.61 1.47
C ASN A 115 -9.42 11.64 2.66
N SER A 116 -9.93 10.42 2.50
CA SER A 116 -9.70 9.29 3.43
C SER A 116 -9.31 8.06 2.61
N HIS A 117 -9.92 6.90 2.85
CA HIS A 117 -9.94 5.75 1.96
C HIS A 117 -10.69 5.99 0.63
N LEU A 118 -11.40 7.13 0.52
CA LEU A 118 -12.07 7.59 -0.69
C LEU A 118 -11.54 8.98 -1.08
N TYR A 119 -11.33 9.22 -2.40
CA TYR A 119 -11.39 10.51 -3.12
C TYR A 119 -10.50 10.51 -4.39
N PRO A 120 -11.01 10.74 -5.62
CA PRO A 120 -12.39 10.58 -6.09
C PRO A 120 -12.80 9.11 -6.28
N SER A 121 -11.85 8.18 -6.13
CA SER A 121 -12.06 6.74 -6.21
C SER A 121 -11.87 6.05 -4.86
N ALA A 122 -12.34 4.81 -4.77
CA ALA A 122 -12.05 3.94 -3.65
C ALA A 122 -10.59 3.49 -3.69
N PHE A 123 -9.85 3.70 -2.60
CA PHE A 123 -8.48 3.22 -2.45
C PHE A 123 -7.51 3.66 -3.58
N ALA A 124 -7.81 4.80 -4.22
CA ALA A 124 -7.06 5.31 -5.37
C ALA A 124 -7.04 4.35 -6.58
N ILE A 125 -8.08 3.54 -6.77
CA ILE A 125 -8.23 2.73 -7.98
C ILE A 125 -8.40 3.63 -9.21
N HIS A 126 -7.77 3.24 -10.31
CA HIS A 126 -7.83 3.95 -11.60
C HIS A 126 -7.53 2.96 -12.75
N ASP A 127 -7.64 3.42 -14.00
CA ASP A 127 -7.63 2.57 -15.20
C ASP A 127 -6.28 2.59 -15.95
N HIS A 128 -5.75 1.38 -16.16
CA HIS A 128 -4.63 1.11 -17.07
C HIS A 128 -5.01 0.09 -18.15
N SER A 129 -6.24 0.16 -18.66
CA SER A 129 -6.72 -0.75 -19.71
C SER A 129 -5.91 -0.70 -21.02
N ASN A 130 -5.02 0.28 -21.19
CA ASN A 130 -4.06 0.32 -22.30
C ASN A 130 -2.85 -0.61 -22.11
N TYR A 131 -2.72 -1.25 -20.96
CA TYR A 131 -1.76 -2.31 -20.70
C TYR A 131 -2.49 -3.66 -20.68
N ASP A 132 -1.76 -4.75 -20.92
CA ASP A 132 -2.35 -6.09 -20.90
C ASP A 132 -2.82 -6.49 -19.50
N ARG A 133 -1.98 -6.28 -18.49
CA ARG A 133 -2.13 -6.86 -17.13
C ARG A 133 -2.00 -5.85 -16.00
N THR A 134 -1.73 -4.58 -16.28
CA THR A 134 -1.55 -3.55 -15.25
C THR A 134 -2.89 -3.14 -14.66
N ILE A 135 -3.00 -3.19 -13.34
CA ILE A 135 -4.19 -2.79 -12.58
C ILE A 135 -3.85 -1.58 -11.73
N GLY A 136 -4.56 -0.47 -11.96
CA GLY A 136 -4.30 0.81 -11.30
C GLY A 136 -4.78 0.83 -9.85
N ILE A 137 -3.84 1.03 -8.94
CA ILE A 137 -4.04 1.41 -7.53
C ILE A 137 -2.93 2.40 -7.17
N GLY A 138 -3.31 3.59 -6.73
CA GLY A 138 -2.36 4.63 -6.31
C GLY A 138 -1.70 4.33 -4.96
N GLU A 139 -1.09 5.35 -4.35
CA GLU A 139 -0.52 5.23 -3.01
C GLU A 139 -1.60 5.09 -1.94
N ILE A 140 -1.45 4.04 -1.13
CA ILE A 140 -2.26 3.78 0.05
C ILE A 140 -1.39 3.72 1.31
N CYS A 141 -1.94 4.17 2.44
CA CYS A 141 -1.46 3.77 3.76
C CYS A 141 -2.31 2.62 4.26
N ALA A 142 -1.68 1.58 4.79
CA ALA A 142 -2.34 0.38 5.27
C ALA A 142 -1.80 -0.02 6.66
N VAL A 143 -2.64 -0.76 7.38
CA VAL A 143 -2.28 -1.43 8.62
C VAL A 143 -2.42 -2.94 8.42
N LEU A 144 -1.35 -3.69 8.69
CA LEU A 144 -1.36 -5.16 8.70
C LEU A 144 -0.82 -5.66 10.02
N ASN A 145 -1.66 -6.35 10.80
CA ASN A 145 -1.32 -6.86 12.12
C ASN A 145 -0.62 -5.81 13.02
N GLY A 146 -1.16 -4.59 13.07
CA GLY A 146 -0.60 -3.47 13.84
C GLY A 146 0.56 -2.71 13.17
N VAL A 147 1.05 -3.13 12.01
CA VAL A 147 2.13 -2.42 11.31
C VAL A 147 1.54 -1.37 10.35
N ASP A 148 1.72 -0.10 10.67
CA ASP A 148 1.38 1.04 9.80
C ASP A 148 2.49 1.28 8.75
N PHE A 149 2.12 1.33 7.47
CA PHE A 149 3.04 1.63 6.37
C PHE A 149 2.37 2.39 5.22
N ARG A 150 3.18 3.06 4.38
CA ARG A 150 2.72 3.73 3.14
C ARG A 150 3.39 3.09 1.95
N THR A 151 2.58 2.67 0.99
CA THR A 151 3.05 2.09 -0.27
C THR A 151 3.61 3.18 -1.20
N ARG A 152 4.40 2.78 -2.21
CA ARG A 152 4.56 3.58 -3.43
C ARG A 152 3.26 3.53 -4.26
N HIS A 153 3.16 4.30 -5.33
CA HIS A 153 2.10 4.09 -6.32
C HIS A 153 2.20 2.65 -6.84
N ASN A 154 1.10 1.89 -6.82
CA ASN A 154 1.19 0.43 -6.87
C ASN A 154 1.14 -0.17 -8.27
N ASP A 155 0.26 0.29 -9.16
CA ASP A 155 0.08 -0.19 -10.56
C ASP A 155 0.57 -1.62 -10.78
N TYR A 156 -0.12 -2.54 -10.11
CA TYR A 156 0.34 -3.91 -9.94
C TYR A 156 -0.07 -4.78 -11.14
N LYS A 157 0.65 -5.89 -11.34
CA LYS A 157 0.32 -6.82 -12.42
C LYS A 157 -0.69 -7.87 -11.97
N LEU A 158 -1.54 -8.29 -12.89
CA LEU A 158 -2.43 -9.43 -12.73
C LEU A 158 -1.66 -10.77 -12.80
N VAL A 159 -0.93 -11.06 -11.73
CA VAL A 159 -0.09 -12.25 -11.53
C VAL A 159 -0.47 -13.00 -10.25
N MET A 160 -0.17 -14.29 -10.20
CA MET A 160 -0.38 -15.18 -9.05
C MET A 160 0.95 -15.74 -8.53
N PRO A 161 1.01 -16.26 -7.29
CA PRO A 161 2.16 -17.04 -6.84
C PRO A 161 2.47 -18.19 -7.82
N SER A 162 3.74 -18.54 -7.98
CA SER A 162 4.12 -19.60 -8.92
C SER A 162 3.50 -20.95 -8.55
N GLN A 163 2.96 -21.66 -9.54
CA GLN A 163 2.43 -23.01 -9.39
C GLN A 163 3.53 -24.07 -9.40
N THR A 164 4.71 -23.70 -9.90
CA THR A 164 5.81 -24.64 -10.21
C THR A 164 7.09 -24.41 -9.42
N SER A 165 7.22 -23.25 -8.75
CA SER A 165 8.42 -22.84 -8.03
C SER A 165 8.11 -22.41 -6.60
N SER A 166 8.90 -22.88 -5.64
CA SER A 166 8.88 -22.42 -4.24
C SER A 166 9.87 -21.28 -3.97
N ILE A 167 10.50 -20.72 -5.01
CA ILE A 167 11.43 -19.60 -4.87
C ILE A 167 10.66 -18.37 -4.34
N TYR A 168 11.29 -17.67 -3.40
CA TYR A 168 10.77 -16.42 -2.84
C TYR A 168 10.35 -15.46 -3.95
N HIS A 169 9.10 -14.97 -3.88
CA HIS A 169 8.52 -14.03 -4.86
C HIS A 169 8.40 -14.55 -6.31
N ALA A 170 8.56 -15.84 -6.57
CA ALA A 170 8.24 -16.39 -7.89
C ALA A 170 6.73 -16.22 -8.20
N THR A 171 6.43 -15.69 -9.37
CA THR A 171 5.07 -15.41 -9.85
C THR A 171 4.84 -15.94 -11.25
N GLU A 172 3.58 -16.17 -11.60
CA GLU A 172 3.12 -16.55 -12.93
C GLU A 172 1.97 -15.64 -13.38
N ASP A 173 1.85 -15.40 -14.69
CA ASP A 173 0.74 -14.65 -15.26
C ASP A 173 -0.59 -15.39 -15.05
N ILE A 174 -1.63 -14.66 -14.65
CA ILE A 174 -2.97 -15.24 -14.57
C ILE A 174 -3.51 -15.48 -16.00
N PRO A 175 -3.93 -16.69 -16.37
CA PRO A 175 -4.49 -16.94 -17.71
C PRO A 175 -5.70 -16.05 -17.98
N PHE A 176 -5.73 -15.40 -19.15
CA PHE A 176 -6.91 -14.68 -19.59
C PHE A 176 -8.00 -15.66 -20.05
N PRO A 177 -9.28 -15.31 -19.88
CA PRO A 177 -10.36 -16.14 -20.37
C PRO A 177 -10.38 -16.19 -21.90
N ASP A 178 -10.85 -17.32 -22.42
CA ASP A 178 -11.12 -17.49 -23.85
C ASP A 178 -12.31 -16.64 -24.30
N VAL A 179 -12.37 -16.40 -25.60
CA VAL A 179 -13.53 -15.76 -26.25
C VAL A 179 -14.61 -16.82 -26.49
N PRO A 180 -15.90 -16.55 -26.19
CA PRO A 180 -16.97 -17.47 -26.52
C PRO A 180 -16.97 -17.85 -28.01
N PRO A 181 -17.03 -19.15 -28.36
CA PRO A 181 -17.08 -19.60 -29.77
C PRO A 181 -18.24 -18.98 -30.55
N GLU A 182 -19.36 -18.70 -29.89
CA GLU A 182 -20.53 -18.05 -30.48
C GLU A 182 -20.23 -16.64 -31.01
N VAL A 183 -19.26 -15.94 -30.41
CA VAL A 183 -18.72 -14.69 -30.93
C VAL A 183 -17.81 -14.99 -32.12
N LEU A 184 -16.80 -15.85 -31.96
CA LEU A 184 -15.81 -16.13 -33.01
C LEU A 184 -16.41 -16.72 -34.30
N ASN A 185 -17.54 -17.42 -34.19
CA ASN A 185 -18.23 -18.03 -35.32
C ASN A 185 -19.05 -17.03 -36.17
N LYS A 186 -19.20 -15.77 -35.76
CA LYS A 186 -19.87 -14.76 -36.59
C LYS A 186 -18.99 -14.34 -37.76
N LYS A 187 -19.61 -13.99 -38.89
CA LYS A 187 -18.89 -13.77 -40.15
C LYS A 187 -18.29 -12.39 -40.26
N THR A 188 -18.92 -11.39 -39.64
CA THR A 188 -18.46 -10.00 -39.68
C THR A 188 -18.16 -9.48 -38.28
N VAL A 189 -17.31 -8.45 -38.19
CA VAL A 189 -16.95 -7.84 -36.90
C VAL A 189 -18.16 -7.21 -36.23
N GLU A 190 -19.09 -6.65 -37.00
CA GLU A 190 -20.34 -6.07 -36.50
C GLU A 190 -21.23 -7.14 -35.83
N GLU A 191 -21.35 -8.32 -36.44
CA GLU A 191 -22.05 -9.45 -35.84
C GLU A 191 -21.34 -9.96 -34.58
N GLN A 192 -20.00 -9.98 -34.57
CA GLN A 192 -19.22 -10.32 -33.37
C GLN A 192 -19.45 -9.31 -32.25
N VAL A 193 -19.44 -8.01 -32.55
CA VAL A 193 -19.74 -6.93 -31.60
C VAL A 193 -21.12 -7.11 -31.00
N ALA A 194 -22.14 -7.36 -31.83
CA ALA A 194 -23.50 -7.59 -31.35
C ALA A 194 -23.59 -8.80 -30.40
N GLU A 195 -22.94 -9.92 -30.74
CA GLU A 195 -22.93 -11.10 -29.87
C GLU A 195 -22.14 -10.87 -28.57
N MET A 196 -20.98 -10.21 -28.64
CA MET A 196 -20.18 -9.89 -27.45
C MET A 196 -20.99 -9.02 -26.47
N LYS A 197 -21.76 -8.05 -26.97
CA LYS A 197 -22.66 -7.23 -26.14
C LYS A 197 -23.68 -8.07 -25.39
N GLU A 198 -24.21 -9.12 -26.02
CA GLU A 198 -25.15 -10.04 -25.38
C GLU A 198 -24.51 -10.88 -24.26
N TRP A 199 -23.24 -11.26 -24.38
CA TRP A 199 -22.50 -11.93 -23.30
C TRP A 199 -22.30 -11.02 -22.08
N PHE A 200 -21.95 -9.75 -22.31
CA PHE A 200 -21.87 -8.75 -21.25
C PHE A 200 -23.24 -8.47 -20.62
N LYS A 201 -24.31 -8.48 -21.41
CA LYS A 201 -25.68 -8.39 -20.92
C LYS A 201 -26.03 -9.57 -20.00
N ALA A 202 -25.70 -10.80 -20.40
CA ALA A 202 -25.91 -12.00 -19.58
C ALA A 202 -25.16 -11.92 -18.23
N PHE A 203 -23.91 -11.47 -18.25
CA PHE A 203 -23.14 -11.22 -17.02
C PHE A 203 -23.80 -10.16 -16.13
N ASN A 204 -24.12 -8.99 -16.68
CA ASN A 204 -24.71 -7.89 -15.92
C ASN A 204 -26.07 -8.26 -15.30
N ASP A 205 -26.92 -8.94 -16.08
CA ASP A 205 -28.25 -9.34 -15.64
C ASP A 205 -28.22 -10.64 -14.80
N GLN A 206 -27.04 -11.24 -14.63
CA GLN A 206 -26.82 -12.51 -13.92
C GLN A 206 -27.66 -13.67 -14.49
N ASP A 207 -27.94 -13.65 -15.79
CA ASP A 207 -28.74 -14.64 -16.50
C ASP A 207 -27.85 -15.59 -17.32
N ARG A 208 -27.88 -16.88 -16.97
CA ARG A 208 -27.08 -17.94 -17.62
C ARG A 208 -27.87 -18.76 -18.63
N SER A 209 -29.16 -18.44 -18.85
CA SER A 209 -30.09 -19.29 -19.62
C SER A 209 -29.69 -19.45 -21.09
N SER A 210 -29.29 -18.36 -21.72
CA SER A 210 -28.89 -18.33 -23.14
C SER A 210 -27.37 -18.28 -23.31
N ARG A 211 -26.66 -17.59 -22.41
CA ARG A 211 -25.22 -17.32 -22.46
C ARG A 211 -24.66 -17.55 -21.07
N ASP A 212 -24.13 -18.74 -20.84
CA ASP A 212 -23.52 -19.09 -19.55
C ASP A 212 -22.18 -18.38 -19.37
N TYR A 213 -22.26 -17.11 -18.96
CA TYR A 213 -21.13 -16.20 -18.84
C TYR A 213 -20.05 -16.73 -17.88
N THR A 214 -20.40 -17.61 -16.93
CA THR A 214 -19.46 -18.15 -15.93
C THR A 214 -18.28 -18.93 -16.54
N LYS A 215 -18.44 -19.37 -17.79
CA LYS A 215 -17.39 -20.03 -18.56
C LYS A 215 -16.29 -19.08 -19.01
N TYR A 216 -16.59 -17.80 -19.20
CA TYR A 216 -15.70 -16.82 -19.83
C TYR A 216 -15.49 -15.54 -19.02
N PHE A 217 -16.31 -15.30 -18.00
CA PHE A 217 -16.14 -14.24 -17.01
C PHE A 217 -15.58 -14.87 -15.74
N LYS A 218 -14.31 -14.62 -15.45
CA LYS A 218 -13.57 -15.31 -14.39
C LYS A 218 -13.24 -14.38 -13.24
N PRO A 219 -13.76 -14.63 -12.03
CA PRO A 219 -13.42 -13.81 -10.87
C PRO A 219 -11.99 -14.12 -10.38
N VAL A 220 -11.28 -13.06 -10.01
CA VAL A 220 -9.92 -13.10 -9.46
C VAL A 220 -9.91 -12.22 -8.21
N LEU A 221 -9.40 -12.75 -7.10
CA LEU A 221 -9.18 -11.95 -5.88
C LEU A 221 -7.76 -11.39 -5.88
N CYS A 222 -7.61 -10.07 -5.81
CA CYS A 222 -6.33 -9.42 -5.56
C CYS A 222 -6.21 -9.03 -4.09
N TYR A 223 -5.01 -9.19 -3.53
CA TYR A 223 -4.75 -9.08 -2.10
C TYR A 223 -3.40 -8.39 -1.82
N LEU A 224 -3.33 -7.70 -0.69
CA LEU A 224 -2.11 -7.08 -0.17
C LEU A 224 -1.49 -8.04 0.83
N GLU A 225 -0.23 -8.40 0.62
CA GLU A 225 0.55 -9.25 1.50
C GLU A 225 1.69 -8.46 2.16
N GLY A 226 1.91 -8.61 3.46
CA GLY A 226 2.98 -7.96 4.22
C GLY A 226 3.77 -8.93 5.09
N THR A 227 5.07 -8.69 5.27
CA THR A 227 5.93 -9.49 6.14
C THR A 227 7.21 -8.75 6.54
N TRP A 228 7.78 -9.12 7.68
CA TRP A 228 9.10 -8.67 8.11
C TRP A 228 10.19 -9.47 7.38
N THR A 229 11.16 -8.78 6.79
CA THR A 229 12.25 -9.39 6.00
C THR A 229 13.62 -9.08 6.59
N LEU A 230 14.56 -10.01 6.44
CA LEU A 230 15.94 -9.88 6.90
C LEU A 230 16.91 -9.39 5.80
N ASP A 231 16.35 -8.90 4.69
CA ASP A 231 17.12 -8.45 3.54
C ASP A 231 17.89 -7.16 3.88
N LYS A 232 19.18 -7.16 3.56
CA LYS A 232 20.06 -6.01 3.81
C LYS A 232 19.97 -4.95 2.72
N GLU A 233 19.76 -5.41 1.49
CA GLU A 233 19.59 -4.55 0.33
C GLU A 233 18.11 -4.23 0.13
N LEU A 234 17.85 -3.07 -0.48
CA LEU A 234 16.50 -2.71 -0.87
C LEU A 234 16.18 -3.42 -2.19
N GLU A 235 15.17 -4.28 -2.18
CA GLU A 235 14.66 -4.96 -3.38
C GLU A 235 13.26 -4.47 -3.70
N GLU A 236 12.93 -4.46 -5.00
CA GLU A 236 11.58 -4.12 -5.43
C GLU A 236 10.59 -5.18 -4.92
N PRO A 237 9.53 -4.78 -4.19
CA PRO A 237 8.57 -5.70 -3.58
C PRO A 237 7.80 -6.59 -4.57
N PHE A 238 7.47 -6.06 -5.75
CA PHE A 238 6.76 -6.75 -6.84
C PHE A 238 6.86 -5.95 -8.15
N PRO A 239 6.71 -6.58 -9.32
CA PRO A 239 6.81 -5.88 -10.60
C PRO A 239 5.65 -4.90 -10.83
N SER A 240 5.98 -3.71 -11.35
CA SER A 240 5.04 -2.72 -11.89
C SER A 240 5.63 -2.14 -13.17
N ASP A 241 4.80 -1.88 -14.18
CA ASP A 241 5.27 -1.34 -15.47
C ASP A 241 5.66 0.15 -15.39
N ARG A 242 5.20 0.85 -14.35
CA ARG A 242 5.29 2.31 -14.24
C ARG A 242 6.04 2.80 -13.02
N HIS A 243 6.11 1.98 -11.96
CA HIS A 243 6.58 2.41 -10.65
C HIS A 243 7.59 1.45 -10.06
N TYR A 244 8.54 2.02 -9.32
CA TYR A 244 9.61 1.29 -8.62
C TYR A 244 10.02 2.09 -7.40
N LEU A 245 10.65 1.47 -6.41
CA LEU A 245 11.17 2.20 -5.24
C LEU A 245 12.32 3.13 -5.66
N GLU A 246 12.15 4.44 -5.46
CA GLU A 246 13.15 5.45 -5.82
C GLU A 246 14.23 5.59 -4.73
N ALA A 247 14.98 4.52 -4.46
CA ALA A 247 16.10 4.52 -3.53
C ALA A 247 17.09 3.38 -3.84
N LYS A 248 18.37 3.57 -3.49
CA LYS A 248 19.41 2.53 -3.68
C LYS A 248 19.62 1.67 -2.44
N SER A 249 19.09 2.10 -1.30
CA SER A 249 19.25 1.44 0.00
C SER A 249 18.07 1.79 0.92
N TRP A 250 17.91 1.02 1.99
CA TRP A 250 16.93 1.30 3.05
C TRP A 250 17.13 2.68 3.67
N ASP A 251 18.37 3.06 3.98
CA ASP A 251 18.70 4.36 4.57
C ASP A 251 18.30 5.52 3.64
N GLU A 252 18.57 5.41 2.34
CA GLU A 252 18.16 6.43 1.37
C GLU A 252 16.64 6.53 1.27
N LEU A 253 15.93 5.40 1.28
CA LEU A 253 14.46 5.37 1.27
C LEU A 253 13.90 6.09 2.50
N HIS A 254 14.44 5.80 3.69
CA HIS A 254 14.02 6.42 4.94
C HIS A 254 14.31 7.92 4.97
N GLU A 255 15.48 8.37 4.53
CA GLU A 255 15.81 9.79 4.48
C GLU A 255 14.96 10.56 3.46
N LYS A 256 14.71 9.98 2.27
CA LYS A 256 13.75 10.57 1.31
C LYS A 256 12.34 10.63 1.87
N ASN A 257 11.92 9.59 2.59
CA ASN A 257 10.62 9.57 3.24
C ASN A 257 10.51 10.66 4.31
N ARG A 258 11.51 10.80 5.18
CA ARG A 258 11.59 11.88 6.17
C ARG A 258 11.50 13.22 5.47
N PHE A 259 12.35 13.47 4.47
CA PHE A 259 12.35 14.74 3.74
C PHE A 259 10.99 15.07 3.12
N THR A 260 10.38 14.14 2.38
CA THR A 260 9.06 14.35 1.76
C THR A 260 7.95 14.57 2.79
N THR A 261 8.00 13.87 3.93
CA THR A 261 7.02 14.03 5.02
C THR A 261 7.16 15.38 5.74
N TYR A 262 8.38 15.85 6.02
CA TYR A 262 8.61 17.16 6.67
C TYR A 262 8.37 18.36 5.76
N THR A 263 8.60 18.21 4.45
CA THR A 263 8.46 19.32 3.49
C THR A 263 7.11 19.35 2.77
N GLY A 264 6.37 18.24 2.77
CA GLY A 264 5.20 18.06 1.92
C GLY A 264 5.52 17.92 0.43
N THR A 265 6.81 17.83 0.05
CA THR A 265 7.23 17.73 -1.35
C THR A 265 6.81 16.39 -1.95
N LYS A 266 6.24 16.41 -3.15
CA LYS A 266 5.85 15.23 -3.92
C LYS A 266 7.03 14.72 -4.76
N ALA A 267 7.36 13.43 -4.63
CA ALA A 267 8.12 12.73 -5.67
C ALA A 267 7.23 12.63 -6.91
N ARG A 268 7.66 13.19 -8.06
CA ARG A 268 6.81 13.31 -9.26
C ARG A 268 6.23 11.98 -9.74
N LEU A 269 7.00 10.90 -9.59
CA LEU A 269 6.61 9.54 -9.96
C LEU A 269 6.02 8.75 -8.80
N GLU A 270 5.82 9.35 -7.61
CA GLU A 270 5.14 8.70 -6.47
C GLU A 270 5.81 7.39 -6.00
N ASN A 271 7.14 7.34 -6.12
CA ASN A 271 7.96 6.16 -5.95
C ASN A 271 8.61 6.04 -4.54
N VAL A 272 8.16 6.83 -3.56
CA VAL A 272 8.75 6.89 -2.20
C VAL A 272 7.79 6.31 -1.16
N ALA A 273 7.98 5.04 -0.84
CA ALA A 273 7.24 4.32 0.20
C ALA A 273 7.72 4.66 1.63
N TYR A 274 6.84 4.52 2.63
CA TYR A 274 7.20 4.46 4.05
C TYR A 274 7.13 2.99 4.50
N LEU A 275 8.29 2.38 4.70
CA LEU A 275 8.42 0.99 5.10
C LEU A 275 9.18 0.94 6.44
N PRO A 276 8.51 0.56 7.55
CA PRO A 276 9.13 0.60 8.88
C PRO A 276 10.21 -0.46 9.06
N THR A 277 11.09 -0.22 10.04
CA THR A 277 12.09 -1.16 10.54
C THR A 277 11.75 -1.56 11.96
N THR A 278 12.02 -2.80 12.32
CA THR A 278 11.91 -3.28 13.71
C THR A 278 13.17 -4.02 14.15
N ILE A 279 13.32 -4.22 15.46
CA ILE A 279 14.30 -5.11 16.06
C ILE A 279 13.57 -6.42 16.37
N MET A 280 13.95 -7.52 15.74
CA MET A 280 13.33 -8.83 15.96
C MET A 280 13.88 -9.54 17.19
N SER A 281 15.18 -9.37 17.46
CA SER A 281 15.85 -9.98 18.60
C SER A 281 17.08 -9.17 19.03
N VAL A 282 17.46 -9.30 20.30
CA VAL A 282 18.66 -8.68 20.87
C VAL A 282 19.46 -9.73 21.63
N ASN A 283 20.72 -9.92 21.25
CA ASN A 283 21.63 -10.76 22.00
C ASN A 283 22.03 -10.04 23.29
N MET A 284 21.49 -10.46 24.44
CA MET A 284 21.72 -9.80 25.73
C MET A 284 23.17 -9.89 26.24
N THR A 285 24.02 -10.72 25.62
CA THR A 285 25.45 -10.84 25.97
C THR A 285 26.32 -9.94 25.09
N THR A 286 26.06 -9.88 23.78
CA THR A 286 26.87 -9.07 22.84
C THR A 286 26.31 -7.66 22.63
N GLY A 287 25.03 -7.43 22.88
CA GLY A 287 24.30 -6.21 22.54
C GLY A 287 23.90 -6.10 21.07
N GLU A 288 24.16 -7.14 20.27
CA GLU A 288 23.84 -7.16 18.84
C GLU A 288 22.33 -7.30 18.64
N ALA A 289 21.75 -6.39 17.85
CA ALA A 289 20.35 -6.40 17.48
C ALA A 289 20.18 -6.95 16.06
N GLN A 290 19.20 -7.84 15.88
CA GLN A 290 18.78 -8.30 14.56
C GLN A 290 17.64 -7.41 14.07
N TYR A 291 17.89 -6.66 13.01
CA TYR A 291 16.89 -5.79 12.39
C TYR A 291 16.09 -6.57 11.33
N ALA A 292 14.83 -6.17 11.16
CA ALA A 292 14.01 -6.59 10.03
C ALA A 292 13.30 -5.38 9.43
N GLN A 293 13.10 -5.44 8.11
CA GLN A 293 12.44 -4.40 7.32
C GLN A 293 11.07 -4.88 6.88
N TRP A 294 10.06 -4.03 6.99
CA TRP A 294 8.74 -4.35 6.52
C TRP A 294 8.71 -4.32 4.99
N ASN A 295 8.24 -5.41 4.40
CA ASN A 295 8.09 -5.54 2.97
C ASN A 295 6.65 -5.96 2.65
N TYR A 296 6.14 -5.55 1.49
CA TYR A 296 4.79 -5.84 1.05
C TYR A 296 4.79 -6.33 -0.40
N ARG A 297 3.72 -6.96 -0.87
CA ARG A 297 3.46 -7.18 -2.30
C ARG A 297 1.97 -7.26 -2.58
N ILE A 298 1.57 -6.96 -3.82
CA ILE A 298 0.21 -7.17 -4.29
C ILE A 298 0.24 -8.29 -5.32
N LEU A 299 -0.60 -9.30 -5.10
CA LEU A 299 -0.78 -10.44 -6.01
C LEU A 299 -2.26 -10.72 -6.14
N CYS A 300 -2.59 -11.62 -7.06
CA CYS A 300 -3.95 -12.07 -7.31
C CYS A 300 -4.06 -13.59 -7.35
N HIS A 301 -5.29 -14.07 -7.20
CA HIS A 301 -5.62 -15.49 -7.15
C HIS A 301 -6.86 -15.76 -8.01
N PRO A 302 -6.78 -16.61 -9.06
CA PRO A 302 -7.94 -17.05 -9.82
C PRO A 302 -8.88 -17.88 -8.94
N ILE A 303 -10.14 -17.48 -8.84
CA ILE A 303 -11.13 -18.18 -8.02
C ILE A 303 -11.74 -19.30 -8.86
N GLY A 304 -11.75 -20.52 -8.33
CA GLY A 304 -12.18 -21.73 -9.06
C GLY A 304 -13.67 -21.81 -9.38
N TYR A 305 -14.47 -20.83 -8.95
CA TYR A 305 -15.93 -20.80 -9.08
C TYR A 305 -16.45 -19.39 -9.31
N ASP A 306 -17.68 -19.28 -9.83
CA ASP A 306 -18.34 -17.99 -10.06
C ASP A 306 -18.80 -17.32 -8.75
N ILE A 307 -18.73 -15.99 -8.71
CA ILE A 307 -19.21 -15.19 -7.58
C ILE A 307 -20.44 -14.39 -8.04
N PRO A 308 -21.64 -14.71 -7.54
CA PRO A 308 -22.84 -13.95 -7.87
C PRO A 308 -22.72 -12.47 -7.49
N LEU A 309 -23.18 -11.57 -8.37
CA LEU A 309 -23.04 -10.13 -8.14
C LEU A 309 -23.80 -9.64 -6.89
N HIS A 310 -24.86 -10.34 -6.47
CA HIS A 310 -25.61 -10.00 -5.26
C HIS A 310 -24.84 -10.31 -3.95
N PHE A 311 -23.69 -11.00 -4.02
CA PHE A 311 -22.79 -11.17 -2.87
C PHE A 311 -21.99 -9.90 -2.57
N PHE A 312 -21.88 -8.98 -3.53
CA PHE A 312 -21.24 -7.69 -3.34
C PHE A 312 -22.22 -6.68 -2.76
N GLN A 313 -22.15 -6.49 -1.44
CA GLN A 313 -22.97 -5.52 -0.73
C GLN A 313 -22.26 -4.17 -0.76
N GLN A 314 -22.88 -3.16 -1.37
CA GLN A 314 -22.31 -1.82 -1.41
C GLN A 314 -22.24 -1.22 -0.01
N GLU A 315 -21.08 -0.64 0.33
CA GLU A 315 -20.90 0.12 1.57
C GLU A 315 -21.50 1.53 1.41
N ASP A 316 -22.26 2.01 2.41
CA ASP A 316 -22.77 3.39 2.44
C ASP A 316 -21.74 4.33 3.05
N ASP A 317 -20.84 4.84 2.19
CA ASP A 317 -19.92 5.92 2.54
C ASP A 317 -20.66 7.27 2.50
N LEU A 318 -21.43 7.55 3.56
CA LEU A 318 -22.29 8.73 3.68
C LEU A 318 -21.49 10.04 3.52
N SER A 319 -20.27 10.11 4.04
CA SER A 319 -19.38 11.26 3.90
C SER A 319 -19.14 11.64 2.43
N PHE A 320 -18.92 10.66 1.56
CA PHE A 320 -18.79 10.88 0.13
C PHE A 320 -20.10 11.32 -0.51
N ARG A 321 -21.22 10.70 -0.12
CA ARG A 321 -22.55 11.00 -0.68
C ARG A 321 -23.04 12.38 -0.32
N VAL A 322 -22.84 12.82 0.91
CA VAL A 322 -23.20 14.18 1.37
C VAL A 322 -22.36 15.23 0.65
N ARG A 323 -21.05 14.98 0.52
CA ARG A 323 -20.14 15.88 -0.21
C ARG A 323 -20.52 16.01 -1.70
N THR A 324 -20.93 14.92 -2.34
CA THR A 324 -21.22 14.89 -3.79
C THR A 324 -22.70 15.05 -4.14
N SER A 325 -23.58 15.15 -3.13
CA SER A 325 -25.04 15.12 -3.30
C SER A 325 -25.55 13.89 -4.08
N GLN A 326 -24.90 12.74 -3.92
CA GLN A 326 -25.27 11.50 -4.64
C GLN A 326 -26.11 10.55 -3.77
N THR A 327 -27.05 9.86 -4.41
CA THR A 327 -27.74 8.69 -3.83
C THR A 327 -26.81 7.48 -3.77
N LEU A 328 -27.18 6.46 -2.99
CA LEU A 328 -26.43 5.20 -2.92
C LEU A 328 -26.32 4.54 -4.31
N THR A 329 -27.42 4.51 -5.06
CA THR A 329 -27.50 3.97 -6.42
C THR A 329 -26.63 4.74 -7.42
N GLN A 330 -26.56 6.07 -7.32
CA GLN A 330 -25.66 6.87 -8.15
C GLN A 330 -24.20 6.60 -7.80
N THR A 331 -23.88 6.52 -6.50
CA THR A 331 -22.50 6.25 -6.03
C THR A 331 -22.02 4.89 -6.52
N ALA A 332 -22.91 3.88 -6.61
CA ALA A 332 -22.61 2.53 -7.10
C ALA A 332 -21.99 2.53 -8.52
N LYS A 333 -22.36 3.52 -9.33
CA LYS A 333 -21.90 3.69 -10.72
C LYS A 333 -20.54 4.39 -10.82
N THR A 334 -20.06 4.99 -9.73
CA THR A 334 -18.80 5.75 -9.70
C THR A 334 -17.60 4.89 -9.26
N ARG A 335 -16.38 5.32 -9.57
CA ARG A 335 -15.15 4.70 -9.05
C ARG A 335 -14.99 4.77 -7.51
N ALA A 336 -15.84 5.53 -6.81
CA ALA A 336 -15.86 5.60 -5.35
C ALA A 336 -16.60 4.44 -4.67
N ALA A 337 -17.38 3.64 -5.42
CA ALA A 337 -18.13 2.53 -4.86
C ALA A 337 -17.22 1.48 -4.22
N ARG A 338 -17.51 1.12 -2.97
CA ARG A 338 -16.88 0.02 -2.24
C ARG A 338 -17.90 -1.04 -1.89
N TYR A 339 -17.41 -2.24 -1.67
CA TYR A 339 -18.25 -3.41 -1.43
C TYR A 339 -17.71 -4.23 -0.25
N LYS A 340 -18.59 -4.98 0.40
CA LYS A 340 -18.24 -6.16 1.18
C LYS A 340 -18.65 -7.40 0.40
N LEU A 341 -17.83 -8.44 0.47
CA LEU A 341 -18.16 -9.73 -0.11
C LEU A 341 -18.77 -10.63 0.97
N PHE A 342 -20.04 -10.99 0.80
CA PHE A 342 -20.80 -11.77 1.77
C PHE A 342 -21.68 -12.82 1.08
N ASP A 343 -21.60 -14.06 1.55
CA ASP A 343 -22.42 -15.16 1.06
C ASP A 343 -23.57 -15.43 2.05
N PRO A 344 -24.81 -15.02 1.72
CA PRO A 344 -25.96 -15.15 2.61
C PRO A 344 -26.37 -16.60 2.89
N SER A 345 -25.87 -17.57 2.13
CA SER A 345 -26.14 -18.98 2.38
C SER A 345 -25.32 -19.55 3.56
N ARG A 346 -24.23 -18.88 3.96
CA ARG A 346 -23.34 -19.32 5.04
C ARG A 346 -23.77 -18.73 6.38
N LYS A 347 -24.12 -19.61 7.33
CA LYS A 347 -24.60 -19.24 8.67
C LYS A 347 -23.51 -19.27 9.76
N THR A 348 -22.27 -19.56 9.39
CA THR A 348 -21.12 -19.72 10.30
C THR A 348 -20.26 -18.47 10.33
N SER A 349 -19.38 -18.37 11.34
CA SER A 349 -18.31 -17.36 11.36
C SER A 349 -17.42 -17.50 10.11
N TYR A 350 -17.19 -18.71 9.61
CA TYR A 350 -16.50 -18.99 8.35
C TYR A 350 -17.31 -18.53 7.12
N GLN A 351 -16.81 -17.52 6.41
CA GLN A 351 -17.46 -16.81 5.31
C GLN A 351 -16.76 -17.08 3.96
N ILE A 352 -17.28 -16.57 2.85
CA ILE A 352 -16.75 -16.84 1.50
C ILE A 352 -15.28 -16.42 1.33
N LEU A 353 -14.87 -15.29 1.93
CA LEU A 353 -13.48 -14.85 1.91
C LEU A 353 -12.53 -15.86 2.57
N ASP A 354 -12.97 -16.60 3.60
CA ASP A 354 -12.13 -17.64 4.20
C ASP A 354 -11.86 -18.80 3.27
N SER A 355 -12.87 -19.19 2.49
CA SER A 355 -12.68 -20.24 1.48
C SER A 355 -11.71 -19.79 0.42
N ILE A 356 -11.83 -18.55 -0.05
CA ILE A 356 -10.91 -18.02 -1.07
C ILE A 356 -9.49 -17.91 -0.50
N PHE A 357 -9.31 -17.34 0.70
CA PHE A 357 -7.97 -17.23 1.29
C PHE A 357 -7.35 -18.58 1.64
N ALA A 358 -8.16 -19.59 2.01
CA ALA A 358 -7.68 -20.95 2.20
C ALA A 358 -7.09 -21.58 0.92
N GLU A 359 -7.41 -21.05 -0.27
CA GLU A 359 -6.84 -21.44 -1.56
C GLU A 359 -5.58 -20.63 -1.94
N ILE A 360 -5.27 -19.55 -1.21
CA ILE A 360 -4.13 -18.66 -1.49
C ILE A 360 -2.91 -19.11 -0.68
N PRO A 361 -1.79 -19.47 -1.32
CA PRO A 361 -0.56 -19.80 -0.62
C PRO A 361 0.16 -18.55 -0.11
N GLY A 362 0.94 -18.71 0.96
CA GLY A 362 1.86 -17.68 1.46
C GLY A 362 3.15 -17.57 0.64
N LYS A 363 4.25 -17.26 1.33
CA LYS A 363 5.56 -17.03 0.71
C LYS A 363 6.24 -18.28 0.14
N ASP A 364 5.70 -19.47 0.38
CA ASP A 364 6.21 -20.74 -0.16
C ASP A 364 5.55 -21.13 -1.51
N ASN A 365 4.62 -20.29 -1.99
CA ASN A 365 3.83 -20.48 -3.21
C ASN A 365 2.99 -21.78 -3.21
N TYR A 366 2.39 -22.13 -4.34
CA TYR A 366 1.47 -23.27 -4.43
C TYR A 366 2.17 -24.60 -4.18
N GLY A 367 1.41 -25.56 -3.63
CA GLY A 367 1.94 -26.89 -3.28
C GLY A 367 2.59 -26.94 -1.89
N SER A 368 2.64 -25.80 -1.18
CA SER A 368 3.05 -25.75 0.22
C SER A 368 2.15 -26.64 1.08
N ASN A 369 2.74 -27.48 1.93
CA ASN A 369 2.00 -28.30 2.88
C ASN A 369 2.69 -28.22 4.23
N LEU A 370 2.30 -27.21 5.00
CA LEU A 370 2.89 -26.89 6.28
C LEU A 370 1.88 -27.11 7.38
N THR A 371 2.24 -27.91 8.37
CA THR A 371 1.51 -28.06 9.62
C THR A 371 2.44 -27.67 10.74
N PHE A 372 2.16 -26.54 11.40
CA PHE A 372 2.95 -26.10 12.54
C PHE A 372 2.18 -26.29 13.83
N THR A 373 2.94 -26.51 14.91
CA THR A 373 2.38 -26.56 16.26
C THR A 373 2.62 -25.25 16.98
N THR A 374 1.59 -24.69 17.59
CA THR A 374 1.72 -23.53 18.47
C THR A 374 1.77 -24.06 19.90
N PHE A 375 2.83 -23.74 20.64
CA PHE A 375 3.06 -24.26 22.00
C PHE A 375 2.99 -25.80 22.13
N ALA A 376 3.38 -26.53 21.07
CA ALA A 376 3.30 -28.00 20.95
C ALA A 376 1.87 -28.58 20.84
N GLU A 377 0.90 -27.77 20.39
CA GLU A 377 -0.43 -28.23 20.01
C GLU A 377 -0.66 -28.12 18.49
N ASP A 378 -1.30 -29.13 17.92
CA ASP A 378 -1.71 -29.15 16.52
C ASP A 378 -2.84 -28.14 16.24
N MET A 379 -2.80 -27.52 15.07
CA MET A 379 -3.81 -26.59 14.57
C MET A 379 -4.75 -27.32 13.60
N PHE A 380 -6.06 -27.25 13.85
CA PHE A 380 -7.10 -27.87 13.01
C PHE A 380 -7.91 -26.83 12.24
N ASP A 381 -8.43 -27.24 11.09
CA ASP A 381 -9.20 -26.40 10.19
C ASP A 381 -10.61 -26.09 10.74
N THR A 382 -10.98 -24.81 10.70
CA THR A 382 -12.26 -24.29 11.20
C THR A 382 -13.45 -24.55 10.28
N GLY A 383 -13.20 -24.85 9.00
CA GLY A 383 -14.23 -25.22 8.01
C GLY A 383 -14.86 -26.59 8.27
N PHE A 384 -14.20 -27.44 9.06
CA PHE A 384 -14.70 -28.76 9.44
C PHE A 384 -15.23 -28.74 10.88
N SER A 385 -16.24 -29.56 11.17
CA SER A 385 -16.82 -29.63 12.53
C SER A 385 -15.98 -30.49 13.49
N ASP A 386 -15.19 -31.42 12.97
CA ASP A 386 -14.33 -32.33 13.74
C ASP A 386 -12.86 -31.87 13.75
N ASN A 387 -12.05 -32.52 14.60
CA ASN A 387 -10.61 -32.24 14.75
C ASN A 387 -9.79 -33.33 14.04
N THR A 388 -10.20 -33.75 12.84
CA THR A 388 -9.50 -34.76 12.04
C THR A 388 -8.67 -34.14 10.91
N HIS A 389 -8.96 -32.88 10.57
CA HIS A 389 -8.30 -32.14 9.51
C HIS A 389 -7.29 -31.13 10.08
N LEU A 390 -6.00 -31.45 9.94
CA LEU A 390 -4.93 -30.51 10.26
C LEU A 390 -4.99 -29.31 9.30
N LEU A 391 -4.72 -28.13 9.84
CA LEU A 391 -4.70 -26.89 9.08
C LEU A 391 -3.42 -26.81 8.25
N ASN A 392 -3.55 -26.64 6.93
CA ASN A 392 -2.42 -26.29 6.09
C ASN A 392 -2.07 -24.80 6.25
N THR A 393 -1.17 -24.54 7.21
CA THR A 393 -0.68 -23.20 7.56
C THR A 393 0.18 -22.56 6.48
N GLY A 394 0.58 -23.28 5.42
CA GLY A 394 1.22 -22.71 4.24
C GLY A 394 0.29 -21.87 3.36
N TYR A 395 -1.02 -21.89 3.68
CA TYR A 395 -2.07 -21.11 3.05
C TYR A 395 -2.63 -20.09 4.06
N TYR A 396 -3.39 -19.12 3.56
CA TYR A 396 -3.91 -18.03 4.37
C TYR A 396 -5.16 -18.42 5.14
N HIS A 397 -5.11 -18.28 6.46
CA HIS A 397 -6.24 -18.53 7.36
C HIS A 397 -6.37 -17.39 8.36
N ARG A 398 -7.58 -17.09 8.82
CA ARG A 398 -7.80 -16.12 9.91
C ARG A 398 -8.00 -16.77 11.28
N ALA A 399 -8.26 -18.07 11.32
CA ALA A 399 -8.51 -18.78 12.56
C ALA A 399 -8.18 -20.27 12.45
N TYR A 400 -7.98 -20.89 13.61
CA TYR A 400 -7.77 -22.33 13.75
C TYR A 400 -8.50 -22.86 14.99
N LYS A 401 -8.66 -24.19 15.07
CA LYS A 401 -9.10 -24.88 16.29
C LYS A 401 -7.92 -25.59 16.94
N SER A 402 -7.77 -25.49 18.26
CA SER A 402 -6.84 -26.31 19.04
C SER A 402 -7.48 -27.64 19.43
N PHE A 403 -6.66 -28.65 19.73
CA PHE A 403 -7.17 -29.94 20.24
C PHE A 403 -7.86 -29.78 21.60
N ARG A 404 -7.31 -28.93 22.47
CA ARG A 404 -7.81 -28.68 23.81
C ARG A 404 -8.45 -27.31 23.87
N SER A 405 -9.60 -27.21 24.55
CA SER A 405 -10.13 -25.92 24.94
C SER A 405 -9.14 -25.19 25.85
N GLY A 406 -8.99 -23.89 25.64
CA GLY A 406 -8.27 -23.02 26.57
C GLY A 406 -9.00 -22.89 27.91
N ALA A 407 -8.43 -22.09 28.83
CA ALA A 407 -9.00 -21.89 30.17
C ALA A 407 -10.45 -21.35 30.16
N GLY A 408 -10.85 -20.66 29.09
CA GLY A 408 -12.23 -20.19 28.87
C GLY A 408 -13.20 -21.22 28.27
N GLY A 409 -12.78 -22.47 28.06
CA GLY A 409 -13.60 -23.53 27.47
C GLY A 409 -13.71 -23.49 25.93
N ILE A 410 -13.09 -22.51 25.28
CA ILE A 410 -13.12 -22.30 23.83
C ILE A 410 -11.89 -22.93 23.18
N ALA A 411 -12.09 -23.70 22.10
CA ALA A 411 -11.02 -24.29 21.30
C ALA A 411 -10.73 -23.50 20.01
N TYR A 412 -11.58 -22.54 19.65
CA TYR A 412 -11.40 -21.66 18.50
C TYR A 412 -10.44 -20.51 18.84
N THR A 413 -9.47 -20.25 17.97
CA THR A 413 -8.50 -19.17 18.12
C THR A 413 -8.39 -18.35 16.84
N ALA A 414 -8.59 -17.04 16.95
CA ALA A 414 -8.31 -16.09 15.87
C ALA A 414 -6.80 -15.82 15.78
N LEU A 415 -6.29 -15.77 14.57
CA LEU A 415 -4.93 -15.30 14.29
C LEU A 415 -4.94 -13.76 14.30
N GLY A 416 -3.91 -13.13 14.89
CA GLY A 416 -3.89 -11.67 15.07
C GLY A 416 -4.67 -11.17 16.30
N PHE A 417 -4.79 -11.99 17.34
CA PHE A 417 -5.46 -11.71 18.63
C PHE A 417 -6.98 -11.55 18.54
N ASN A 418 -7.50 -10.73 17.62
CA ASN A 418 -8.93 -10.63 17.27
C ASN A 418 -9.19 -9.86 15.96
N ASP A 419 -8.24 -9.85 15.03
CA ASP A 419 -8.38 -9.07 13.80
C ASP A 419 -9.30 -9.78 12.79
N ASP A 420 -10.50 -9.24 12.56
CA ASP A 420 -11.49 -9.86 11.67
C ASP A 420 -11.09 -9.85 10.18
N ASN A 421 -10.14 -8.98 9.83
CA ASN A 421 -9.75 -8.68 8.46
C ASN A 421 -8.39 -9.28 8.08
N LEU A 422 -7.72 -9.99 8.98
CA LEU A 422 -6.36 -10.46 8.80
C LEU A 422 -6.32 -11.96 8.52
N TRP A 423 -5.67 -12.34 7.41
CA TRP A 423 -5.29 -13.71 7.17
C TRP A 423 -3.78 -13.88 7.35
N VAL A 424 -3.38 -15.01 7.92
CA VAL A 424 -2.00 -15.32 8.26
C VAL A 424 -1.60 -16.62 7.58
N SER A 425 -0.41 -16.62 6.99
CA SER A 425 0.22 -17.81 6.43
C SER A 425 1.62 -17.95 7.00
N GLN A 426 2.04 -19.19 7.25
CA GLN A 426 3.38 -19.55 7.67
C GLN A 426 4.25 -19.86 6.46
N THR A 427 5.56 -19.73 6.64
CA THR A 427 6.53 -19.91 5.56
C THR A 427 7.83 -20.49 6.05
N THR A 428 8.51 -21.23 5.17
CA THR A 428 9.86 -21.75 5.40
C THR A 428 10.95 -20.83 4.83
N GLN A 429 10.59 -19.71 4.19
CA GLN A 429 11.54 -18.81 3.56
C GLN A 429 12.49 -18.18 4.59
N PRO A 430 13.81 -18.40 4.48
CA PRO A 430 14.77 -17.87 5.45
C PRO A 430 14.90 -16.34 5.42
N ARG A 431 14.45 -15.71 4.33
CA ARG A 431 14.39 -14.25 4.16
C ARG A 431 13.34 -13.59 5.05
N VAL A 432 12.28 -14.31 5.43
CA VAL A 432 11.23 -13.79 6.31
C VAL A 432 11.69 -13.88 7.75
N ALA A 433 11.64 -12.80 8.52
CA ALA A 433 12.11 -12.77 9.89
C ALA A 433 11.34 -13.76 10.79
N SER A 434 12.06 -14.48 11.64
CA SER A 434 11.45 -15.38 12.62
C SER A 434 11.09 -14.66 13.92
N ILE A 435 10.03 -15.13 14.55
CA ILE A 435 9.70 -14.84 15.94
C ILE A 435 9.99 -16.10 16.74
N GLU A 436 10.77 -15.95 17.80
CA GLU A 436 11.19 -17.06 18.65
C GLU A 436 10.66 -16.90 20.06
N THR A 437 10.24 -18.00 20.67
CA THR A 437 9.83 -18.03 22.07
C THR A 437 10.13 -19.39 22.69
N ASP A 438 10.40 -19.43 23.99
CA ASP A 438 10.56 -20.67 24.73
C ASP A 438 9.28 -21.02 25.47
N ASN A 439 8.70 -22.18 25.14
CA ASN A 439 7.61 -22.75 25.92
C ASN A 439 8.19 -23.67 27.02
N CYS A 440 8.23 -23.17 28.25
CA CYS A 440 8.80 -23.89 29.39
C CYS A 440 7.70 -24.46 30.30
N PHE A 441 7.74 -25.78 30.52
CA PHE A 441 6.83 -26.49 31.42
C PHE A 441 7.60 -27.35 32.42
N LYS A 442 6.96 -27.64 33.55
CA LYS A 442 7.53 -28.48 34.60
C LYS A 442 7.27 -29.96 34.28
N VAL A 443 8.34 -30.75 34.25
CA VAL A 443 8.29 -32.22 34.07
C VAL A 443 9.01 -32.90 35.20
N LEU A 444 8.55 -34.08 35.62
CA LEU A 444 9.31 -34.92 36.54
C LEU A 444 10.50 -35.52 35.79
N ASN A 445 11.71 -35.33 36.32
CA ASN A 445 12.89 -35.97 35.79
C ASN A 445 12.95 -37.46 36.21
N LYS A 446 13.95 -38.18 35.69
CA LYS A 446 14.21 -39.60 35.99
C LYS A 446 14.44 -39.92 37.49
N PHE A 447 14.54 -38.92 38.35
CA PHE A 447 14.71 -39.04 39.80
C PHE A 447 13.49 -38.52 40.58
N GLY A 448 12.35 -38.28 39.92
CA GLY A 448 11.13 -37.78 40.55
C GLY A 448 11.18 -36.32 41.01
N LYS A 449 12.15 -35.52 40.55
CA LYS A 449 12.23 -34.08 40.84
C LYS A 449 11.64 -33.26 39.70
N LEU A 450 10.91 -32.20 40.04
CA LEU A 450 10.43 -31.19 39.10
C LEU A 450 11.62 -30.52 38.40
N ALA A 451 11.78 -30.80 37.11
CA ALA A 451 12.70 -30.12 36.21
C ALA A 451 11.92 -29.22 35.25
N THR A 452 12.50 -28.11 34.83
CA THR A 452 11.94 -27.30 33.74
C THR A 452 12.41 -27.89 32.42
N ARG A 453 11.48 -28.21 31.52
CA ARG A 453 11.76 -28.52 30.12
C ARG A 453 11.23 -27.37 29.28
N CYS A 454 12.09 -26.82 28.42
CA CYS A 454 11.71 -25.78 27.48
C CYS A 454 11.77 -26.33 26.06
N ASN A 455 10.73 -26.08 25.29
CA ASN A 455 10.71 -26.30 23.85
C ASN A 455 10.80 -24.92 23.17
N ARG A 456 11.82 -24.72 22.34
CA ARG A 456 11.93 -23.51 21.52
C ARG A 456 10.89 -23.58 20.40
N GLY A 457 10.03 -22.57 20.32
CA GLY A 457 9.16 -22.31 19.19
C GLY A 457 9.80 -21.25 18.30
N GLU A 458 9.81 -21.50 16.99
CA GLU A 458 10.20 -20.54 15.96
C GLU A 458 9.09 -20.52 14.90
N ILE A 459 8.67 -19.32 14.50
CA ILE A 459 7.66 -19.15 13.45
C ILE A 459 8.05 -18.00 12.51
N ARG A 460 7.76 -18.16 11.22
CA ARG A 460 7.88 -17.14 10.18
C ARG A 460 6.54 -16.99 9.51
N VAL A 461 6.06 -15.76 9.38
CA VAL A 461 4.69 -15.48 8.94
C VAL A 461 4.62 -14.34 7.93
N SER A 462 3.63 -14.43 7.06
CA SER A 462 3.13 -13.33 6.24
C SER A 462 1.65 -13.09 6.54
N TYR A 463 1.24 -11.86 6.31
CA TYR A 463 -0.09 -11.33 6.61
C TYR A 463 -0.75 -10.88 5.33
N ALA A 464 -2.06 -11.06 5.19
CA ALA A 464 -2.79 -10.62 4.02
C ALA A 464 -4.17 -10.03 4.35
N ILE A 465 -4.59 -9.06 3.52
CA ILE A 465 -5.95 -8.50 3.45
C ILE A 465 -6.44 -8.52 1.99
N PRO A 466 -7.75 -8.67 1.73
CA PRO A 466 -8.26 -8.53 0.36
C PRO A 466 -8.18 -7.07 -0.10
N LEU A 467 -8.03 -6.84 -1.41
CA LEU A 467 -8.09 -5.50 -2.02
C LEU A 467 -9.33 -5.35 -2.90
N GLU A 468 -9.46 -6.21 -3.90
CA GLU A 468 -10.56 -6.15 -4.87
C GLU A 468 -10.81 -7.51 -5.52
N VAL A 469 -12.05 -7.73 -5.95
CA VAL A 469 -12.39 -8.82 -6.88
C VAL A 469 -12.54 -8.24 -8.27
N ILE A 470 -11.85 -8.84 -9.23
CA ILE A 470 -11.85 -8.45 -10.64
C ILE A 470 -12.47 -9.57 -11.44
N PHE A 471 -13.49 -9.27 -12.23
CA PHE A 471 -13.99 -10.19 -13.26
C PHE A 471 -13.19 -9.99 -14.55
N LEU A 472 -12.34 -10.95 -14.87
CA LEU A 472 -11.71 -11.02 -16.18
C LEU A 472 -12.76 -11.31 -17.23
N THR A 473 -12.65 -10.66 -18.39
CA THR A 473 -13.67 -10.74 -19.44
C THR A 473 -13.06 -11.17 -20.77
N PRO A 474 -13.88 -11.69 -21.71
CA PRO A 474 -13.42 -12.04 -23.05
C PRO A 474 -12.75 -10.90 -23.83
N LEU A 475 -12.96 -9.63 -23.45
CA LEU A 475 -12.30 -8.49 -24.10
C LEU A 475 -10.78 -8.54 -23.99
N LEU A 476 -10.25 -9.22 -22.97
CA LEU A 476 -8.81 -9.35 -22.76
C LEU A 476 -8.11 -10.14 -23.88
N THR A 477 -8.84 -10.97 -24.63
CA THR A 477 -8.31 -11.83 -25.69
C THR A 477 -9.04 -11.69 -27.03
N TRP A 478 -10.15 -10.94 -27.08
CA TRP A 478 -10.93 -10.76 -28.30
C TRP A 478 -10.25 -9.80 -29.28
N ASN A 479 -9.72 -10.38 -30.37
CA ASN A 479 -9.02 -9.68 -31.44
C ASN A 479 -9.70 -9.90 -32.80
N PRO A 480 -10.84 -9.24 -33.07
CA PRO A 480 -11.64 -9.47 -34.28
C PRO A 480 -10.93 -9.01 -35.57
N TYR A 481 -9.97 -8.10 -35.45
CA TYR A 481 -9.19 -7.57 -36.58
C TYR A 481 -7.87 -8.30 -36.81
N ASN A 482 -7.58 -9.36 -36.04
CA ASN A 482 -6.34 -10.12 -36.10
C ASN A 482 -5.08 -9.23 -36.01
N ILE A 483 -5.14 -8.18 -35.18
CA ILE A 483 -4.04 -7.24 -34.95
C ILE A 483 -2.83 -8.02 -34.43
N VAL A 484 -1.65 -7.73 -34.98
CA VAL A 484 -0.40 -8.40 -34.59
C VAL A 484 0.02 -7.97 -33.20
N PHE A 485 0.32 -8.95 -32.33
CA PHE A 485 0.92 -8.71 -31.01
C PHE A 485 2.44 -8.85 -31.10
N HIS A 486 3.15 -7.87 -30.57
CA HIS A 486 4.61 -7.82 -30.50
C HIS A 486 5.07 -8.10 -29.06
N ASP A 487 6.06 -8.98 -28.92
CA ASP A 487 6.67 -9.27 -27.61
C ASP A 487 7.50 -8.08 -27.08
N ASP A 488 8.02 -7.25 -27.98
CA ASP A 488 8.84 -6.08 -27.67
C ASP A 488 7.95 -4.82 -27.48
N PRO A 489 7.98 -4.17 -26.30
CA PRO A 489 7.03 -3.10 -25.91
C PRO A 489 7.20 -1.78 -26.67
N ASP A 490 8.23 -1.65 -27.50
CA ASP A 490 8.48 -0.44 -28.30
C ASP A 490 8.20 -0.63 -29.79
N THR A 491 7.90 -1.86 -30.22
CA THR A 491 7.71 -2.17 -31.64
C THR A 491 6.46 -1.48 -32.21
N ALA A 492 5.37 -1.35 -31.43
CA ALA A 492 4.14 -0.75 -31.93
C ALA A 492 4.27 0.77 -32.21
N ILE A 493 5.15 1.45 -31.49
CA ILE A 493 5.38 2.91 -31.55
C ILE A 493 6.59 3.32 -32.39
N LYS A 494 7.33 2.35 -32.94
CA LYS A 494 8.49 2.61 -33.79
C LYS A 494 8.13 3.53 -34.97
N ASP A 495 9.13 4.27 -35.46
CA ASP A 495 8.99 5.24 -36.56
C ASP A 495 8.02 6.40 -36.24
N ASP A 496 8.07 6.88 -34.99
CA ASP A 496 7.26 7.97 -34.45
C ASP A 496 5.74 7.75 -34.56
N ARG A 497 5.29 6.49 -34.45
CA ARG A 497 3.87 6.14 -34.48
C ARG A 497 3.21 6.52 -33.17
N THR A 498 2.09 7.26 -33.25
CA THR A 498 1.43 7.85 -32.07
C THR A 498 0.04 7.27 -31.80
N GLY A 499 -0.44 6.41 -32.71
CA GLY A 499 -1.81 5.91 -32.73
C GLY A 499 -2.82 6.92 -33.27
N SER A 500 -2.36 8.00 -33.92
CA SER A 500 -3.24 8.91 -34.67
C SER A 500 -3.67 8.29 -36.00
N LYS A 501 -4.65 8.89 -36.67
CA LYS A 501 -5.12 8.39 -37.97
C LYS A 501 -4.01 8.44 -39.03
N GLU A 502 -3.16 9.45 -38.98
CA GLU A 502 -2.04 9.69 -39.90
C GLU A 502 -0.84 8.79 -39.57
N LYS A 503 -0.66 8.46 -38.29
CA LYS A 503 0.43 7.62 -37.78
C LYS A 503 -0.13 6.52 -36.86
N PRO A 504 -0.87 5.54 -37.43
CA PRO A 504 -1.43 4.44 -36.65
C PRO A 504 -0.31 3.61 -36.00
N LEU A 505 -0.59 2.90 -34.92
CA LEU A 505 0.37 1.95 -34.37
C LEU A 505 0.59 0.78 -35.33
N ASN A 506 1.78 0.18 -35.29
CA ASN A 506 2.07 -1.04 -36.03
C ASN A 506 1.83 -2.25 -35.14
N GLY A 507 0.63 -2.84 -35.20
CA GLY A 507 0.24 -3.85 -34.21
C GLY A 507 0.11 -3.27 -32.80
N ILE A 508 0.25 -4.14 -31.80
CA ILE A 508 0.15 -3.83 -30.37
C ILE A 508 1.25 -4.54 -29.58
N ASP A 509 1.37 -4.18 -28.31
CA ASP A 509 2.28 -4.81 -27.35
C ASP A 509 1.68 -4.72 -25.93
N LYS A 510 2.47 -5.10 -24.91
CA LYS A 510 2.05 -5.11 -23.50
C LYS A 510 1.73 -3.72 -22.92
N SER A 511 2.31 -2.66 -23.49
CA SER A 511 2.14 -1.26 -23.06
C SER A 511 1.13 -0.48 -23.92
N HIS A 512 0.80 -1.03 -25.09
CA HIS A 512 -0.13 -0.48 -26.07
C HIS A 512 -1.22 -1.51 -26.44
N TYR A 513 -2.00 -1.93 -25.46
CA TYR A 513 -2.99 -3.01 -25.56
C TYR A 513 -4.36 -2.54 -26.07
N TYR A 514 -4.50 -2.40 -27.39
CA TYR A 514 -5.69 -1.88 -28.06
C TYR A 514 -6.20 -2.81 -29.17
N MET A 515 -7.24 -3.61 -28.88
CA MET A 515 -7.84 -4.54 -29.85
C MET A 515 -9.36 -4.39 -29.99
N THR A 516 -10.02 -3.83 -28.98
CA THR A 516 -11.48 -3.80 -28.90
C THR A 516 -12.03 -2.83 -29.94
N PRO A 517 -12.94 -3.25 -30.85
CA PRO A 517 -13.58 -2.34 -31.80
C PRO A 517 -14.24 -1.16 -31.09
N MET A 518 -14.07 0.06 -31.61
CA MET A 518 -14.65 1.25 -30.99
C MET A 518 -16.19 1.17 -30.92
N GLU A 519 -16.80 0.52 -31.91
CA GLU A 519 -18.25 0.30 -32.05
C GLU A 519 -18.84 -0.59 -30.94
N PHE A 520 -17.98 -1.28 -30.19
CA PHE A 520 -18.40 -1.99 -29.00
C PHE A 520 -18.94 -1.02 -27.93
N PHE A 521 -18.38 0.19 -27.84
CA PHE A 521 -18.80 1.21 -26.88
C PHE A 521 -19.71 2.27 -27.52
N THR A 522 -20.67 2.78 -26.75
CA THR A 522 -21.63 3.82 -27.16
C THR A 522 -21.59 5.08 -26.29
N GLY A 523 -21.08 4.99 -25.07
CA GLY A 523 -21.04 6.12 -24.12
C GLY A 523 -19.73 6.91 -24.13
N PRO A 524 -19.74 8.15 -23.62
CA PRO A 524 -18.52 8.93 -23.40
C PRO A 524 -17.63 8.27 -22.33
N ARG A 525 -16.32 8.57 -22.36
CA ARG A 525 -15.34 8.02 -21.42
C ARG A 525 -15.27 8.85 -20.14
N ASP A 526 -15.10 8.20 -18.99
CA ASP A 526 -14.62 8.85 -17.77
C ASP A 526 -13.12 9.22 -17.90
N MET A 527 -12.82 10.51 -17.84
CA MET A 527 -11.46 11.10 -17.85
C MET A 527 -11.19 11.92 -16.57
N SER A 528 -11.95 11.68 -15.50
CA SER A 528 -11.88 12.49 -14.28
C SER A 528 -10.58 12.31 -13.50
N ASP A 529 -9.82 11.24 -13.74
CA ASP A 529 -8.60 10.93 -13.02
C ASP A 529 -7.34 11.13 -13.89
N PRO A 530 -6.46 12.08 -13.53
CA PRO A 530 -5.21 12.32 -14.25
C PRO A 530 -4.25 11.12 -14.30
N ALA A 531 -4.43 10.10 -13.44
CA ALA A 531 -3.65 8.87 -13.48
C ALA A 531 -4.08 7.92 -14.62
N ASP A 532 -5.29 8.09 -15.18
CA ASP A 532 -5.77 7.29 -16.31
C ASP A 532 -4.97 7.63 -17.58
N THR A 533 -4.08 6.74 -18.01
CA THR A 533 -3.21 6.96 -19.20
C THR A 533 -3.86 6.64 -20.54
N VAL A 534 -5.10 6.17 -20.52
CA VAL A 534 -5.71 5.49 -21.66
C VAL A 534 -6.41 6.51 -22.57
N LYS A 535 -6.10 6.50 -23.88
CA LYS A 535 -6.85 7.26 -24.90
C LYS A 535 -8.22 6.63 -25.21
N THR A 536 -9.23 7.43 -25.56
CA THR A 536 -10.60 6.95 -25.88
C THR A 536 -10.60 5.92 -27.01
N TYR A 537 -9.89 6.23 -28.08
CA TYR A 537 -9.58 5.33 -29.17
C TYR A 537 -8.22 5.71 -29.76
N ILE A 538 -7.63 4.78 -30.48
CA ILE A 538 -6.47 4.99 -31.34
C ILE A 538 -6.69 4.27 -32.67
N TYR A 539 -5.81 4.52 -33.63
CA TYR A 539 -5.74 3.75 -34.87
C TYR A 539 -4.57 2.76 -34.80
N VAL A 540 -4.83 1.51 -35.15
CA VAL A 540 -3.84 0.42 -35.19
C VAL A 540 -3.89 -0.25 -36.56
N LEU A 541 -2.73 -0.53 -37.15
CA LEU A 541 -2.65 -1.29 -38.39
C LEU A 541 -2.98 -2.76 -38.15
N ALA A 542 -3.99 -3.25 -38.86
CA ALA A 542 -4.24 -4.68 -38.99
C ALA A 542 -3.28 -5.30 -40.05
N PRO A 543 -3.15 -6.63 -40.11
CA PRO A 543 -2.23 -7.30 -41.06
C PRO A 543 -2.52 -7.01 -42.54
N ASP A 544 -3.75 -6.61 -42.85
CA ASP A 544 -4.18 -6.18 -44.19
C ASP A 544 -3.67 -4.77 -44.56
N GLY A 545 -3.00 -4.07 -43.63
CA GLY A 545 -2.49 -2.71 -43.79
C GLY A 545 -3.55 -1.62 -43.55
N GLU A 546 -4.78 -1.99 -43.19
CA GLU A 546 -5.83 -1.04 -42.90
C GLU A 546 -5.73 -0.54 -41.45
N ALA A 547 -5.90 0.77 -41.26
CA ALA A 547 -5.92 1.38 -39.94
C ALA A 547 -7.30 1.20 -39.30
N LYS A 548 -7.39 0.34 -38.27
CA LYS A 548 -8.61 0.06 -37.52
C LYS A 548 -8.72 0.99 -36.31
N LYS A 549 -9.93 1.51 -36.08
CA LYS A 549 -10.24 2.35 -34.92
C LYS A 549 -10.61 1.46 -33.74
N VAL A 550 -9.75 1.44 -32.73
CA VAL A 550 -9.86 0.53 -31.58
C VAL A 550 -9.74 1.27 -30.26
N SER A 551 -10.35 0.71 -29.22
CA SER A 551 -10.20 1.14 -27.84
C SER A 551 -9.39 0.12 -27.05
N SER A 552 -9.00 0.50 -25.84
CA SER A 552 -8.14 -0.31 -24.98
C SER A 552 -8.87 -1.57 -24.48
N SER A 553 -8.15 -2.69 -24.45
CA SER A 553 -8.71 -4.03 -24.21
C SER A 553 -8.42 -4.59 -22.81
N GLY A 554 -7.49 -3.98 -22.08
CA GLY A 554 -7.13 -4.37 -20.72
C GLY A 554 -8.25 -4.12 -19.71
N THR A 555 -8.00 -4.52 -18.47
CA THR A 555 -8.97 -4.42 -17.38
C THR A 555 -9.36 -2.97 -17.09
N ARG A 556 -10.67 -2.73 -16.93
CA ARG A 556 -11.27 -1.44 -16.56
C ARG A 556 -11.97 -1.55 -15.22
N ILE A 557 -12.24 -0.43 -14.54
CA ILE A 557 -13.12 -0.42 -13.35
C ILE A 557 -14.55 -0.78 -13.76
N SER A 558 -15.05 -0.07 -14.77
CA SER A 558 -16.35 -0.30 -15.39
C SER A 558 -16.19 -0.28 -16.91
N ILE A 559 -16.87 -1.21 -17.56
CA ILE A 559 -17.04 -1.23 -19.01
C ILE A 559 -17.98 -0.07 -19.38
N PRO A 560 -17.58 0.84 -20.28
CA PRO A 560 -18.45 1.91 -20.77
C PRO A 560 -19.77 1.36 -21.33
N GLU A 561 -20.74 2.24 -21.52
CA GLU A 561 -22.02 1.85 -22.13
C GLU A 561 -21.81 1.13 -23.47
N ILE A 562 -22.55 0.05 -23.68
CA ILE A 562 -22.46 -0.82 -24.87
C ILE A 562 -23.80 -0.92 -25.62
N GLY A 563 -24.57 0.17 -25.66
CA GLY A 563 -25.95 0.21 -26.16
C GLY A 563 -27.02 0.06 -25.07
N ARG A 564 -26.63 0.23 -23.80
CA ARG A 564 -27.50 0.35 -22.62
C ARG A 564 -27.18 1.67 -21.91
N SER A 565 -28.11 2.17 -21.10
CA SER A 565 -27.98 3.43 -20.37
C SER A 565 -27.02 3.41 -19.18
N ASP A 566 -26.44 2.26 -18.81
CA ASP A 566 -25.58 2.14 -17.61
C ASP A 566 -24.29 1.34 -17.90
N PRO A 567 -23.12 1.81 -17.40
CA PRO A 567 -21.86 1.07 -17.42
C PRO A 567 -21.92 -0.26 -16.64
N ILE A 568 -21.13 -1.26 -17.05
CA ILE A 568 -21.05 -2.56 -16.38
C ILE A 568 -19.80 -2.61 -15.52
N ARG A 569 -19.95 -2.70 -14.20
CA ARG A 569 -18.81 -2.83 -13.28
C ARG A 569 -18.15 -4.20 -13.39
N VAL A 570 -16.82 -4.22 -13.39
CA VAL A 570 -16.03 -5.48 -13.38
C VAL A 570 -14.96 -5.52 -12.30
N ARG A 571 -14.60 -4.37 -11.70
CA ARG A 571 -13.76 -4.29 -10.49
C ARG A 571 -14.60 -3.90 -9.28
N TYR A 572 -14.50 -4.71 -8.23
CA TYR A 572 -15.21 -4.55 -6.97
C TYR A 572 -14.20 -4.37 -5.83
N PRO A 573 -13.92 -3.12 -5.42
CA PRO A 573 -13.06 -2.85 -4.27
C PRO A 573 -13.70 -3.37 -2.99
N ILE A 574 -13.03 -4.31 -2.33
CA ILE A 574 -13.52 -4.97 -1.11
C ILE A 574 -12.56 -4.83 0.07
N ALA A 575 -11.52 -4.00 -0.07
CA ALA A 575 -10.55 -3.82 0.99
C ALA A 575 -11.22 -3.32 2.28
N PRO A 576 -10.85 -3.87 3.44
CA PRO A 576 -11.31 -3.35 4.72
C PRO A 576 -10.70 -1.97 4.99
N VAL A 577 -11.40 -1.15 5.77
CA VAL A 577 -10.91 0.15 6.24
C VAL A 577 -10.49 0.03 7.70
N HIS A 578 -9.28 0.49 8.03
CA HIS A 578 -8.79 0.49 9.41
C HIS A 578 -9.56 1.54 10.25
N TYR A 579 -10.09 1.14 11.40
CA TYR A 579 -11.13 1.89 12.13
C TYR A 579 -10.63 3.12 12.91
N GLU A 580 -9.37 3.21 13.33
CA GLU A 580 -8.83 4.42 13.98
C GLU A 580 -7.87 5.20 13.07
N GLY A 581 -8.11 6.51 12.97
CA GLY A 581 -7.72 7.32 11.82
C GLY A 581 -8.77 7.33 10.70
N SER A 582 -9.89 6.61 10.89
CA SER A 582 -11.00 6.44 9.96
C SER A 582 -11.89 7.69 9.81
N SER A 583 -12.66 7.67 8.72
CA SER A 583 -13.72 8.60 8.40
C SER A 583 -14.88 8.63 9.40
N VAL A 584 -14.88 7.89 10.53
CA VAL A 584 -16.04 7.87 11.47
C VAL A 584 -16.48 9.28 11.86
N TRP A 585 -15.54 10.18 12.14
CA TRP A 585 -15.88 11.58 12.43
C TRP A 585 -16.40 12.32 11.20
N LYS A 586 -15.94 11.94 10.00
CA LYS A 586 -16.45 12.42 8.70
C LYS A 586 -17.89 11.94 8.47
N GLU A 587 -18.16 10.65 8.66
CA GLU A 587 -19.50 10.04 8.56
C GLU A 587 -20.46 10.68 9.56
N LEU A 588 -20.02 10.88 10.81
CA LEU A 588 -20.83 11.52 11.85
C LEU A 588 -21.11 12.99 11.52
N THR A 589 -20.12 13.73 11.03
CA THR A 589 -20.32 15.13 10.60
C THR A 589 -21.24 15.21 9.39
N ALA A 590 -21.09 14.29 8.43
CA ALA A 590 -21.96 14.19 7.26
C ALA A 590 -23.40 13.83 7.65
N LEU A 591 -23.57 12.94 8.62
CA LEU A 591 -24.89 12.60 9.18
C LEU A 591 -25.55 13.80 9.84
N LYS A 592 -24.81 14.55 10.68
CA LYS A 592 -25.31 15.79 11.29
C LYS A 592 -25.76 16.81 10.25
N ASP A 593 -24.92 17.08 9.25
CA ASP A 593 -25.26 18.04 8.19
C ASP A 593 -26.48 17.56 7.37
N ARG A 594 -26.64 16.25 7.16
CA ARG A 594 -27.79 15.68 6.44
C ARG A 594 -29.10 15.73 7.23
N GLU A 595 -29.07 15.42 8.53
CA GLU A 595 -30.27 15.36 9.37
C GLU A 595 -30.72 16.75 9.82
N ASP A 596 -29.79 17.57 10.30
CA ASP A 596 -30.15 18.81 10.98
C ASP A 596 -30.26 20.01 10.03
N ASN A 597 -29.73 19.91 8.80
CA ASN A 597 -29.47 21.06 7.91
C ASN A 597 -28.75 22.23 8.64
N SER A 598 -28.11 21.93 9.79
CA SER A 598 -27.59 22.87 10.79
C SER A 598 -26.12 23.20 10.59
N GLY A 599 -25.54 22.70 9.49
CA GLY A 599 -24.24 23.07 9.03
C GLY A 599 -24.31 24.14 7.94
N VAL A 600 -23.22 24.87 7.79
CA VAL A 600 -22.88 25.53 6.52
C VAL A 600 -23.15 24.54 5.37
N PRO A 601 -24.06 24.83 4.43
CA PRO A 601 -24.43 23.89 3.39
C PRO A 601 -23.22 23.64 2.48
N SER A 602 -22.97 22.39 2.06
CA SER A 602 -21.85 22.08 1.16
C SER A 602 -22.02 22.73 -0.21
N SER A 603 -23.27 22.89 -0.66
CA SER A 603 -23.63 23.64 -1.85
C SER A 603 -24.95 24.37 -1.68
N VAL A 604 -25.09 25.50 -2.35
CA VAL A 604 -26.26 26.37 -2.41
C VAL A 604 -26.81 26.33 -3.83
N VAL A 605 -28.05 25.88 -3.99
CA VAL A 605 -28.73 25.72 -5.27
C VAL A 605 -29.52 26.97 -5.62
N PHE A 606 -29.38 27.41 -6.86
CA PHE A 606 -30.11 28.52 -7.46
C PHE A 606 -30.87 28.03 -8.68
N GLU A 607 -32.00 28.67 -8.95
CA GLU A 607 -32.81 28.43 -10.15
C GLU A 607 -33.01 29.75 -10.91
N MET A 608 -32.80 29.72 -12.21
CA MET A 608 -33.13 30.83 -13.09
C MET A 608 -34.65 31.02 -13.16
N SER A 609 -35.10 32.25 -13.39
CA SER A 609 -36.51 32.50 -13.68
C SER A 609 -36.94 31.76 -14.95
N ILE A 610 -38.12 31.12 -14.92
CA ILE A 610 -38.68 30.40 -16.06
C ILE A 610 -38.84 31.33 -17.28
N THR A 611 -38.49 30.84 -18.47
CA THR A 611 -38.78 31.47 -19.76
C THR A 611 -39.85 30.69 -20.50
N VAL A 612 -40.59 31.34 -21.39
CA VAL A 612 -41.57 30.73 -22.32
C VAL A 612 -41.25 31.07 -23.78
N GLN A 613 -40.05 31.60 -24.03
CA GLN A 613 -39.61 32.03 -25.35
C GLN A 613 -39.27 30.81 -26.23
N ASP A 614 -39.76 30.82 -27.47
CA ASP A 614 -39.61 29.73 -28.44
C ASP A 614 -38.81 30.20 -29.68
N PRO A 615 -37.82 29.43 -30.17
CA PRO A 615 -37.27 28.20 -29.56
C PRO A 615 -36.43 28.51 -28.31
N PRO A 616 -36.37 27.61 -27.29
CA PRO A 616 -36.84 26.20 -27.32
C PRO A 616 -38.19 25.92 -26.61
N GLY A 617 -38.82 26.92 -25.95
CA GLY A 617 -40.11 26.78 -25.29
C GLY A 617 -40.03 26.98 -23.77
N GLU A 618 -41.03 26.52 -23.01
CA GLU A 618 -41.05 26.73 -21.55
C GLU A 618 -39.99 25.90 -20.82
N HIS A 619 -39.02 26.56 -20.16
CA HIS A 619 -37.96 25.90 -19.39
C HIS A 619 -37.28 26.84 -18.35
N SER A 620 -36.53 26.24 -17.42
CA SER A 620 -35.63 26.90 -16.44
C SER A 620 -34.33 26.09 -16.32
N HIS A 621 -33.29 26.69 -15.74
CA HIS A 621 -32.06 26.00 -15.40
C HIS A 621 -31.71 26.21 -13.93
N GLU A 622 -31.00 25.24 -13.36
CA GLU A 622 -30.43 25.33 -12.02
C GLU A 622 -28.91 25.50 -12.08
N PHE A 623 -28.31 26.08 -11.06
CA PHE A 623 -26.87 26.00 -10.85
C PHE A 623 -26.55 25.88 -9.36
N LYS A 624 -25.33 25.44 -9.06
CA LYS A 624 -24.88 25.22 -7.68
C LYS A 624 -23.62 26.03 -7.42
N LEU A 625 -23.61 26.74 -6.30
CA LEU A 625 -22.40 27.33 -5.73
C LEU A 625 -21.95 26.49 -4.54
N ASN A 626 -20.66 26.34 -4.32
CA ASN A 626 -20.20 25.95 -3.00
C ASN A 626 -20.40 27.11 -2.00
N TYR A 627 -20.34 26.87 -0.70
CA TYR A 627 -20.62 27.93 0.27
C TYR A 627 -19.58 29.07 0.27
N GLU A 628 -18.34 28.79 -0.15
CA GLU A 628 -17.31 29.83 -0.25
C GLU A 628 -17.65 30.80 -1.38
N GLU A 629 -18.03 30.27 -2.55
CA GLU A 629 -18.55 31.05 -3.67
C GLU A 629 -19.83 31.81 -3.29
N PHE A 630 -20.77 31.18 -2.57
CA PHE A 630 -21.94 31.88 -2.05
C PHE A 630 -21.57 33.01 -1.08
N SER A 631 -20.57 32.80 -0.22
CA SER A 631 -20.10 33.83 0.72
C SER A 631 -19.44 34.99 0.00
N LEU A 632 -18.67 34.73 -1.07
CA LEU A 632 -18.13 35.76 -1.96
C LEU A 632 -19.27 36.53 -2.64
N LEU A 633 -20.27 35.82 -3.16
CA LEU A 633 -21.42 36.44 -3.81
C LEU A 633 -22.19 37.36 -2.87
N ILE A 634 -22.42 36.94 -1.63
CA ILE A 634 -23.06 37.76 -0.59
C ILE A 634 -22.18 38.97 -0.19
N ALA A 635 -20.86 38.83 -0.28
CA ALA A 635 -19.90 39.92 -0.07
C ALA A 635 -19.80 40.90 -1.26
N GLU A 636 -20.77 40.87 -2.18
CA GLU A 636 -20.87 41.72 -3.36
C GLU A 636 -19.80 41.45 -4.44
N GLU A 637 -19.11 40.30 -4.38
CA GLU A 637 -18.24 39.83 -5.46
C GLU A 637 -19.06 39.15 -6.57
N GLU A 638 -18.55 39.20 -7.80
CA GLU A 638 -19.17 38.53 -8.94
C GLU A 638 -18.73 37.06 -9.01
N VAL A 639 -19.68 36.15 -9.26
CA VAL A 639 -19.39 34.72 -9.40
C VAL A 639 -19.86 34.23 -10.75
N GLN A 640 -18.96 33.58 -11.50
CA GLN A 640 -19.27 32.95 -12.78
C GLN A 640 -19.71 31.51 -12.56
N VAL A 641 -20.80 31.11 -13.22
CA VAL A 641 -21.38 29.78 -13.11
C VAL A 641 -21.83 29.27 -14.47
N VAL A 642 -21.85 27.96 -14.62
CA VAL A 642 -22.51 27.29 -15.75
C VAL A 642 -23.75 26.59 -15.22
N THR A 643 -24.88 26.78 -15.90
CA THR A 643 -26.16 26.17 -15.50
C THR A 643 -26.26 24.70 -15.90
N SER A 644 -27.24 24.01 -15.32
CA SER A 644 -27.62 22.65 -15.69
C SER A 644 -28.14 22.62 -17.13
N GLU A 645 -27.87 21.52 -17.83
CA GLU A 645 -28.46 21.29 -19.15
C GLU A 645 -29.98 21.09 -19.03
N ALA A 646 -30.76 21.90 -19.74
CA ALA A 646 -32.20 21.76 -19.89
C ALA A 646 -32.55 21.99 -21.37
N GLN A 647 -33.39 21.13 -21.95
CA GLN A 647 -33.70 21.16 -23.39
C GLN A 647 -32.44 21.26 -24.28
N GLU A 648 -31.45 20.39 -24.01
CA GLU A 648 -30.22 20.23 -24.80
C GLU A 648 -29.31 21.48 -24.87
N HIS A 649 -29.45 22.44 -23.95
CA HIS A 649 -28.53 23.58 -23.82
C HIS A 649 -28.34 24.02 -22.36
N ALA A 650 -27.33 24.87 -22.13
CA ALA A 650 -26.97 25.45 -20.83
C ALA A 650 -26.39 26.86 -21.04
N HIS A 651 -26.31 27.64 -19.96
CA HIS A 651 -25.83 29.03 -20.00
C HIS A 651 -24.60 29.25 -19.12
N GLU A 652 -23.72 30.15 -19.55
CA GLU A 652 -22.68 30.75 -18.70
C GLU A 652 -23.19 32.08 -18.13
N LEU A 653 -23.32 32.16 -16.81
CA LEU A 653 -23.85 33.33 -16.11
C LEU A 653 -22.79 34.00 -15.25
N THR A 654 -22.85 35.33 -15.16
CA THR A 654 -22.19 36.09 -14.09
C THR A 654 -23.25 36.57 -13.10
N ILE A 655 -23.15 36.14 -11.85
CA ILE A 655 -24.16 36.38 -10.81
C ILE A 655 -23.66 37.44 -9.82
N VAL A 656 -24.58 38.30 -9.38
CA VAL A 656 -24.37 39.30 -8.34
C VAL A 656 -25.49 39.28 -7.29
N PHE A 657 -25.16 39.66 -6.06
CA PHE A 657 -26.12 39.92 -5.00
C PHE A 657 -26.41 41.42 -4.89
N ASP A 658 -27.70 41.79 -4.84
CA ASP A 658 -28.13 43.16 -4.61
C ASP A 658 -28.55 43.33 -3.14
N PRO A 659 -27.72 43.93 -2.28
CA PRO A 659 -27.98 44.02 -0.85
C PRO A 659 -29.18 44.92 -0.51
N LYS A 660 -29.58 45.83 -1.41
CA LYS A 660 -30.72 46.74 -1.19
C LYS A 660 -32.04 46.01 -1.37
N THR A 661 -32.12 45.15 -2.37
CA THR A 661 -33.33 44.38 -2.69
C THR A 661 -33.31 42.97 -2.13
N LYS A 662 -32.17 42.54 -1.56
CA LYS A 662 -31.92 41.19 -1.05
C LYS A 662 -32.22 40.12 -2.10
N SER A 663 -31.85 40.40 -3.35
CA SER A 663 -32.14 39.54 -4.50
C SER A 663 -30.88 39.21 -5.28
N PHE A 664 -30.88 38.06 -5.95
CA PHE A 664 -29.79 37.60 -6.80
C PHE A 664 -30.16 37.82 -8.26
N LYS A 665 -29.20 38.31 -9.04
CA LYS A 665 -29.42 38.60 -10.46
C LYS A 665 -28.22 38.17 -11.27
N TYR A 666 -28.43 37.76 -12.51
CA TYR A 666 -27.33 37.66 -13.46
C TYR A 666 -27.09 39.04 -14.12
N THR A 667 -25.83 39.40 -14.35
CA THR A 667 -25.40 40.61 -15.08
C THR A 667 -24.99 40.30 -16.52
N SER A 668 -24.60 39.04 -16.77
CA SER A 668 -24.34 38.51 -18.09
C SER A 668 -24.82 37.07 -18.19
N CYS A 669 -25.29 36.70 -19.39
CA CYS A 669 -25.64 35.36 -19.84
C CYS A 669 -24.99 35.15 -21.22
N ASP A 670 -24.13 34.14 -21.37
CA ASP A 670 -23.40 33.81 -22.60
C ASP A 670 -22.65 34.99 -23.23
N ASN A 671 -22.01 35.82 -22.39
CA ASN A 671 -21.33 37.07 -22.73
C ASN A 671 -22.24 38.24 -23.17
N ASP A 672 -23.56 38.05 -23.18
CA ASP A 672 -24.54 39.09 -23.43
C ASP A 672 -25.18 39.59 -22.13
N ARG A 673 -25.77 40.79 -22.14
CA ARG A 673 -26.44 41.37 -20.95
C ARG A 673 -27.86 40.83 -20.71
N ILE A 674 -28.45 40.26 -21.75
CA ILE A 674 -29.81 39.72 -21.74
C ILE A 674 -29.67 38.31 -22.29
N CYS A 675 -30.24 37.33 -21.59
CA CYS A 675 -30.24 35.96 -22.06
C CYS A 675 -30.95 35.84 -23.42
N PHE A 676 -30.30 35.19 -24.38
CA PHE A 676 -30.84 34.95 -25.71
C PHE A 676 -32.17 34.18 -25.66
N ASP A 677 -32.26 33.20 -24.75
CA ASP A 677 -33.45 32.37 -24.51
C ASP A 677 -34.52 33.07 -23.66
N GLY A 678 -34.34 34.37 -23.38
CA GLY A 678 -35.37 35.22 -22.78
C GLY A 678 -35.54 35.08 -21.26
N HIS A 679 -34.64 34.37 -20.59
CA HIS A 679 -34.67 34.26 -19.12
C HIS A 679 -34.65 35.64 -18.46
N PRO A 680 -35.60 35.96 -17.56
CA PRO A 680 -35.51 37.17 -16.74
C PRO A 680 -34.24 37.20 -15.88
N THR A 681 -33.70 38.39 -15.61
CA THR A 681 -32.43 38.56 -14.88
C THR A 681 -32.45 38.08 -13.44
N LEU A 682 -33.63 37.86 -12.86
CA LEU A 682 -33.79 37.42 -11.47
C LEU A 682 -33.46 35.93 -11.34
N VAL A 683 -32.67 35.60 -10.33
CA VAL A 683 -32.33 34.22 -9.97
C VAL A 683 -32.82 33.94 -8.56
N THR A 684 -33.44 32.79 -8.35
CA THR A 684 -34.04 32.39 -7.09
C THR A 684 -33.11 31.48 -6.31
N LEU A 685 -32.86 31.82 -5.05
CA LEU A 685 -32.18 30.92 -4.12
C LEU A 685 -33.13 29.82 -3.67
N ILE A 686 -32.82 28.56 -4.01
CA ILE A 686 -33.60 27.38 -3.65
C ILE A 686 -33.18 26.82 -2.29
N THR A 687 -31.87 26.80 -2.01
CA THR A 687 -31.36 26.29 -0.73
C THR A 687 -31.62 27.28 0.42
N GLN A 688 -32.67 27.01 1.20
CA GLN A 688 -33.01 27.80 2.38
C GLN A 688 -32.66 27.06 3.67
N ASN A 689 -31.63 27.51 4.37
CA ASN A 689 -31.31 27.11 5.73
C ASN A 689 -30.91 28.34 6.58
N ASP A 690 -30.61 28.12 7.86
CA ASP A 690 -30.29 29.22 8.77
C ASP A 690 -29.04 30.01 8.31
N PHE A 691 -28.07 29.36 7.67
CA PHE A 691 -26.87 30.02 7.14
C PHE A 691 -27.13 30.89 5.93
N THR A 692 -27.89 30.39 4.94
CA THR A 692 -28.23 31.20 3.76
C THR A 692 -29.19 32.34 4.12
N ARG A 693 -30.11 32.11 5.07
CA ARG A 693 -30.98 33.16 5.61
C ARG A 693 -30.20 34.21 6.39
N SER A 694 -29.32 33.80 7.30
CA SER A 694 -28.50 34.74 8.08
C SER A 694 -27.51 35.53 7.21
N ALA A 695 -27.00 34.94 6.13
CA ALA A 695 -26.10 35.65 5.21
C ALA A 695 -26.81 36.75 4.40
N ILE A 696 -28.09 36.57 4.08
CA ILE A 696 -28.90 37.54 3.31
C ILE A 696 -29.54 38.62 4.21
N LEU A 697 -29.67 38.34 5.51
CA LEU A 697 -30.27 39.23 6.50
C LEU A 697 -29.34 40.39 6.84
#